data_AF-A0A4V2DSB5-F1
#
_entry.id   AF-A0A4V2DSB5-F1
#
_cell.length_a   1.000
_cell.length_b   1.000
_cell.length_c   1.000
_cell.angle_alpha   90.00
_cell.angle_beta   90.00
_cell.angle_gamma   90.00
#
_symmetry.space_group_name_H-M   'P 1'
#
loop_
_entity.id
_entity.type
_entity.pdbx_description
1 polymer ?
#
loop_
_entity_poly.entity_id
_entity_poly.type
_entity_poly.pdbx_seq_one_letter_code
_entity_poly.pdbx_strand_id
1 'polypeptide(L)'
;MKNYKKGLLALAILSTMSLMAADDKTIYVNTLDDEDGTNPAKCSLREAIKTAEMRQAYGGCSAGQIYSTVPNVIQLEAGEYKLSKELRPNSDVIIIGKEPADYSRPDVLTNNYPAETALKTTISGQGVSRIFNTIYDNKPSLSLKNLILKDGSSLKDTNNSVGGAIYAGGVTTLTNVSILNAKAKNGAAIYLNDATSSLTVNFGVFDGNTAEQGSVLGMTCADNLLFTTRTIEITGASFLNNGATNSTSTFSFCGQPSVTFTANTITNNIANPDSGSIIQFSQLTPQGKVNFSDNSTLSLLSNTIVKNNAWATLLYGYNGAKSISNNILAYNNGKSCRYADGDVSEVTDSGVVVGYNALTLAAGNDQCELANSLTKEGKDYSLDVSNINFSSILYDLEQPSESTSFMPMYFPKNLGTEKDLVDIGFTGCSTADQRGVTRIIAQNSTGENDISNSCDIGSTEILRLTANNLSANNTSVTVALASYQNELDIYNKLIADPKTNQDYIPYYKIQSENYSNLIKYTKSEQKYRTIFIDPFIANIPTEIITQDSNGKMVREVKHLSADNYTVTAKSLGLGLLTDGKFNGNPDPNLHCEWNANLKKILMWRTDDAVTVSGDNEFCSYTLTLKSDPNITSTAYLIGNLVNIAPSTTDTTLNIEAGSTKPIDVDLLQYANDDGDGNAAALITKPNKPKFYINSKGEELPIRITTDLDPVVITADRSGACPGTDNKYTCYGGKIHIQLKNTLDPFSYKVKYLVYDADGLASNEGTITLENSGTAANSPRVSGGGSFGWLSLVGLIGLAGYRRMKMNKKA
;
A
#
# COMPACT_ATOMS: atom_id res chain seq x y z
N MET A 1 3.63 -14.06 -5.31
CA MET A 1 4.42 -12.86 -5.68
C MET A 1 3.61 -11.56 -5.48
N LYS A 2 3.14 -11.26 -4.26
CA LYS A 2 2.43 -10.01 -3.90
C LYS A 2 3.21 -9.12 -2.91
N ASN A 3 4.38 -9.56 -2.42
CA ASN A 3 4.98 -9.00 -1.20
C ASN A 3 6.31 -8.25 -1.37
N TYR A 4 6.82 -8.06 -2.60
CA TYR A 4 7.96 -7.17 -2.85
C TYR A 4 7.46 -5.75 -3.20
N LYS A 5 6.93 -5.04 -2.20
CA LYS A 5 6.55 -3.62 -2.32
C LYS A 5 7.05 -2.74 -1.16
N LYS A 6 8.01 -3.18 -0.34
CA LYS A 6 8.61 -2.30 0.68
C LYS A 6 9.70 -1.38 0.10
N GLY A 7 10.53 -1.87 -0.82
CA GLY A 7 11.56 -1.04 -1.48
C GLY A 7 11.02 -0.09 -2.57
N LEU A 8 9.96 -0.50 -3.29
CA LEU A 8 9.35 0.32 -4.34
C LEU A 8 8.48 1.47 -3.80
N LEU A 9 7.94 1.36 -2.59
CA LEU A 9 7.17 2.45 -1.97
C LEU A 9 8.09 3.61 -1.54
N ALA A 10 9.29 3.30 -1.01
CA ALA A 10 10.30 4.30 -0.66
C ALA A 10 10.83 5.04 -1.89
N LEU A 11 11.08 4.34 -3.00
CA LEU A 11 11.47 4.94 -4.28
C LEU A 11 10.33 5.72 -4.96
N ALA A 12 9.07 5.32 -4.78
CA ALA A 12 7.92 6.09 -5.25
C ALA A 12 7.79 7.43 -4.51
N ILE A 13 7.98 7.43 -3.18
CA ILE A 13 7.96 8.67 -2.37
C ILE A 13 9.13 9.60 -2.78
N LEU A 14 10.32 9.05 -3.00
CA LEU A 14 11.51 9.81 -3.41
C LEU A 14 11.44 10.35 -4.85
N SER A 15 10.87 9.59 -5.79
CA SER A 15 10.72 10.02 -7.19
C SER A 15 9.56 11.00 -7.40
N THR A 16 8.52 10.98 -6.56
CA THR A 16 7.47 12.01 -6.62
C THR A 16 7.88 13.35 -6.03
N MET A 17 8.86 13.39 -5.12
CA MET A 17 9.22 14.63 -4.43
C MET A 17 10.48 15.33 -4.97
N SER A 18 11.34 14.62 -5.72
CA SER A 18 12.53 15.22 -6.34
C SER A 18 12.30 15.70 -7.78
N LEU A 19 11.14 15.42 -8.39
CA LEU A 19 10.80 15.81 -9.78
C LEU A 19 9.68 16.86 -9.91
N MET A 20 9.08 17.34 -8.82
CA MET A 20 8.01 18.37 -8.85
C MET A 20 8.49 19.80 -8.55
N ALA A 21 9.78 20.09 -8.72
CA ALA A 21 10.25 21.48 -8.78
C ALA A 21 9.92 22.16 -10.13
N ALA A 22 9.39 21.42 -11.11
CA ALA A 22 8.83 21.96 -12.32
C ALA A 22 7.30 22.07 -12.18
N ASP A 23 6.83 23.28 -11.84
CA ASP A 23 5.43 23.72 -11.80
C ASP A 23 4.51 23.13 -10.71
N ASP A 24 4.85 23.32 -9.42
CA ASP A 24 3.86 23.20 -8.34
C ASP A 24 2.72 24.22 -8.55
N LYS A 25 1.50 23.71 -8.71
CA LYS A 25 0.26 24.49 -8.90
C LYS A 25 -0.70 24.36 -7.72
N THR A 26 -0.21 23.91 -6.56
CA THR A 26 -0.97 23.88 -5.32
C THR A 26 -1.23 25.30 -4.83
N ILE A 27 -2.47 25.57 -4.40
CA ILE A 27 -2.82 26.84 -3.75
C ILE A 27 -2.56 26.67 -2.25
N TYR A 28 -1.49 27.30 -1.75
CA TYR A 28 -1.13 27.26 -0.34
C TYR A 28 -1.82 28.38 0.43
N VAL A 29 -2.68 28.00 1.38
CA VAL A 29 -3.31 28.93 2.31
C VAL A 29 -2.32 29.24 3.43
N ASN A 30 -2.04 30.51 3.66
CA ASN A 30 -0.99 30.95 4.59
C ASN A 30 -1.50 31.86 5.73
N THR A 31 -2.82 32.03 5.83
CA THR A 31 -3.48 32.72 6.94
C THR A 31 -4.68 31.95 7.45
N LEU A 32 -4.96 32.05 8.75
CA LEU A 32 -6.17 31.50 9.38
C LEU A 32 -7.35 32.48 9.34
N ASP A 33 -7.08 33.73 8.97
CA ASP A 33 -8.09 34.79 8.84
C ASP A 33 -9.06 34.47 7.68
N ASP A 34 -10.37 34.72 7.89
CA ASP A 34 -11.39 34.60 6.85
C ASP A 34 -11.49 35.91 6.05
N GLU A 35 -10.70 36.00 4.98
CA GLU A 35 -10.53 37.21 4.15
C GLU A 35 -11.21 37.05 2.76
N ASP A 36 -11.51 38.17 2.10
CA ASP A 36 -12.02 38.18 0.71
C ASP A 36 -11.49 39.41 -0.04
N GLY A 37 -10.28 39.30 -0.58
CA GLY A 37 -9.62 40.36 -1.34
C GLY A 37 -9.12 41.51 -0.48
N THR A 38 -9.06 41.35 0.85
CA THR A 38 -8.71 42.42 1.79
C THR A 38 -7.21 42.56 2.00
N ASN A 39 -6.45 41.47 1.84
CA ASN A 39 -5.01 41.46 2.07
C ASN A 39 -4.26 40.79 0.91
N PRO A 40 -3.56 41.55 0.05
CA PRO A 40 -2.86 40.98 -1.10
C PRO A 40 -1.62 40.15 -0.73
N ALA A 41 -1.20 40.14 0.53
CA ALA A 41 -0.03 39.38 1.00
C ALA A 41 -0.40 38.06 1.67
N LYS A 42 -1.67 37.85 2.00
CA LYS A 42 -2.15 36.66 2.70
C LYS A 42 -3.21 35.97 1.84
N CYS A 43 -3.09 34.66 1.68
CA CYS A 43 -4.06 33.81 1.00
C CYS A 43 -4.90 33.09 2.05
N SER A 44 -6.16 33.49 2.22
CA SER A 44 -7.13 32.80 3.07
C SER A 44 -7.80 31.61 2.37
N LEU A 45 -8.47 30.74 3.14
CA LEU A 45 -9.22 29.61 2.58
C LEU A 45 -10.34 30.07 1.63
N ARG A 46 -11.04 31.17 1.95
CA ARG A 46 -12.11 31.69 1.10
C ARG A 46 -11.55 32.22 -0.22
N GLU A 47 -10.44 32.95 -0.18
CA GLU A 47 -9.74 33.43 -1.37
C GLU A 47 -9.17 32.29 -2.20
N ALA A 48 -8.67 31.23 -1.57
CA ALA A 48 -8.19 30.04 -2.27
C ALA A 48 -9.31 29.32 -3.05
N ILE A 49 -10.51 29.21 -2.47
CA ILE A 49 -11.67 28.64 -3.17
C ILE A 49 -12.10 29.52 -4.35
N LYS A 50 -12.10 30.84 -4.18
CA LYS A 50 -12.42 31.80 -5.26
C LYS A 50 -11.36 31.78 -6.35
N THR A 51 -10.09 31.66 -5.99
CA THR A 51 -8.95 31.47 -6.90
C THR A 51 -9.11 30.17 -7.70
N ALA A 52 -9.53 29.08 -7.05
CA ALA A 52 -9.77 27.80 -7.70
C ALA A 52 -10.90 27.90 -8.76
N GLU A 53 -11.97 28.63 -8.44
CA GLU A 53 -13.07 28.92 -9.37
C GLU A 53 -12.61 29.79 -10.54
N MET A 54 -11.94 30.91 -10.25
CA MET A 54 -11.51 31.88 -11.27
C MET A 54 -10.35 31.37 -12.13
N ARG A 55 -9.61 30.35 -11.66
CA ARG A 55 -8.38 29.84 -12.28
C ARG A 55 -7.33 30.94 -12.46
N GLN A 56 -7.37 31.94 -11.58
CA GLN A 56 -6.58 33.17 -11.63
C GLN A 56 -6.29 33.62 -10.20
N ALA A 57 -5.16 34.31 -9.99
CA ALA A 57 -4.75 34.79 -8.68
C ALA A 57 -5.79 35.76 -8.09
N TYR A 58 -6.12 35.59 -6.82
CA TYR A 58 -7.07 36.43 -6.09
C TYR A 58 -6.72 36.47 -4.60
N GLY A 59 -6.84 37.66 -3.96
CA GLY A 59 -6.70 37.80 -2.51
C GLY A 59 -5.44 37.14 -1.94
N GLY A 60 -4.27 37.51 -2.46
CA GLY A 60 -2.98 36.95 -2.03
C GLY A 60 -2.70 35.50 -2.45
N CYS A 61 -3.66 34.77 -3.03
CA CYS A 61 -3.47 33.42 -3.54
C CYS A 61 -2.92 33.38 -4.97
N SER A 62 -2.07 32.40 -5.27
CA SER A 62 -1.57 32.13 -6.63
C SER A 62 -2.61 31.37 -7.47
N ALA A 63 -2.59 31.53 -8.80
CA ALA A 63 -3.64 31.07 -9.73
C ALA A 63 -3.92 29.55 -9.78
N GLY A 64 -3.16 28.72 -9.08
CA GLY A 64 -3.31 27.26 -9.07
C GLY A 64 -3.26 26.64 -10.47
N GLN A 65 -4.10 25.62 -10.69
CA GLN A 65 -4.32 24.96 -11.99
C GLN A 65 -5.16 25.83 -12.92
N ILE A 66 -4.69 26.05 -14.15
CA ILE A 66 -5.37 26.87 -15.17
C ILE A 66 -6.35 26.07 -16.05
N TYR A 67 -6.23 24.74 -16.10
CA TYR A 67 -7.09 23.89 -16.94
C TYR A 67 -8.35 23.48 -16.18
N SER A 68 -9.52 23.75 -16.76
CA SER A 68 -10.82 23.43 -16.16
C SER A 68 -11.06 21.93 -15.92
N THR A 69 -10.37 21.06 -16.65
CA THR A 69 -10.47 19.59 -16.55
C THR A 69 -9.68 19.00 -15.38
N VAL A 70 -8.86 19.80 -14.69
CA VAL A 70 -8.05 19.35 -13.56
C VAL A 70 -8.53 20.05 -12.29
N PRO A 71 -8.90 19.32 -11.22
CA PRO A 71 -9.31 19.95 -9.98
C PRO A 71 -8.15 20.75 -9.37
N ASN A 72 -8.48 21.87 -8.71
CA ASN A 72 -7.50 22.61 -7.93
C ASN A 72 -7.21 21.90 -6.61
N VAL A 73 -5.95 21.92 -6.18
CA VAL A 73 -5.53 21.42 -4.86
C VAL A 73 -5.26 22.63 -3.96
N ILE A 74 -5.94 22.66 -2.82
CA ILE A 74 -5.76 23.67 -1.77
C ILE A 74 -5.12 22.99 -0.56
N GLN A 75 -3.93 23.45 -0.17
CA GLN A 75 -3.22 22.94 1.01
C GLN A 75 -3.37 23.94 2.16
N LEU A 76 -3.85 23.45 3.30
CA LEU A 76 -4.02 24.23 4.52
C LEU A 76 -2.87 23.97 5.50
N GLU A 77 -2.58 24.98 6.31
CA GLU A 77 -1.68 24.84 7.45
C GLU A 77 -2.43 24.34 8.70
N ALA A 78 -1.66 23.98 9.73
CA ALA A 78 -2.24 23.62 11.02
C ALA A 78 -2.90 24.85 11.66
N GLY A 79 -4.05 24.64 12.31
CA GLY A 79 -4.81 25.72 12.94
C GLY A 79 -6.32 25.61 12.73
N GLU A 80 -7.05 26.62 13.21
CA GLU A 80 -8.51 26.72 13.10
C GLU A 80 -8.92 27.88 12.20
N TYR A 81 -9.55 27.55 11.07
CA TYR A 81 -10.13 28.48 10.11
C TYR A 81 -11.57 28.81 10.51
N LYS A 82 -11.82 30.03 10.98
CA LYS A 82 -13.12 30.45 11.53
C LYS A 82 -13.93 31.19 10.49
N LEU A 83 -14.97 30.54 9.96
CA LEU A 83 -15.79 31.09 8.89
C LEU A 83 -16.83 32.07 9.42
N SER A 84 -16.93 33.21 8.75
CA SER A 84 -18.02 34.19 8.95
C SER A 84 -19.24 33.89 8.07
N LYS A 85 -19.02 33.20 6.94
CA LYS A 85 -20.02 32.81 5.94
C LYS A 85 -19.65 31.49 5.28
N GLU A 86 -20.61 30.84 4.64
CA GLU A 86 -20.37 29.58 3.96
C GLU A 86 -19.36 29.71 2.81
N LEU A 87 -18.63 28.63 2.55
CA LEU A 87 -17.77 28.46 1.39
C LEU A 87 -18.60 27.87 0.25
N ARG A 88 -18.47 28.46 -0.94
CA ARG A 88 -19.26 28.11 -2.12
C ARG A 88 -18.36 27.70 -3.29
N PRO A 89 -17.73 26.52 -3.25
CA PRO A 89 -16.98 26.04 -4.42
C PRO A 89 -17.91 25.96 -5.64
N ASN A 90 -17.43 26.46 -6.78
CA ASN A 90 -18.14 26.40 -8.06
C ASN A 90 -17.30 25.72 -9.17
N SER A 91 -16.22 25.06 -8.77
CA SER A 91 -15.36 24.21 -9.61
C SER A 91 -14.81 23.07 -8.77
N ASP A 92 -14.46 21.93 -9.38
CA ASP A 92 -13.91 20.78 -8.67
C ASP A 92 -12.69 21.14 -7.83
N VAL A 93 -12.71 20.74 -6.56
CA VAL A 93 -11.67 21.13 -5.59
C VAL A 93 -11.31 19.98 -4.65
N ILE A 94 -10.00 19.88 -4.38
CA ILE A 94 -9.41 19.01 -3.37
C ILE A 94 -8.84 19.92 -2.28
N ILE A 95 -9.32 19.79 -1.05
CA ILE A 95 -8.84 20.57 0.10
C ILE A 95 -8.19 19.61 1.09
N ILE A 96 -6.92 19.86 1.39
CA ILE A 96 -6.08 19.00 2.21
C ILE A 96 -5.64 19.79 3.45
N GLY A 97 -5.94 19.26 4.63
CA GLY A 97 -5.40 19.78 5.89
C GLY A 97 -3.90 19.51 6.04
N LYS A 98 -3.27 20.08 7.07
CA LYS A 98 -1.88 19.78 7.38
C LYS A 98 -1.73 18.29 7.66
N GLU A 99 -0.71 17.68 7.06
CA GLU A 99 -0.46 16.24 7.22
C GLU A 99 -0.34 15.84 8.70
N PRO A 100 -1.20 14.93 9.19
CA PRO A 100 -1.18 14.46 10.56
C PRO A 100 -0.16 13.33 10.70
N ALA A 101 1.12 13.60 10.40
CA ALA A 101 2.21 12.62 10.44
C ALA A 101 3.37 13.06 11.34
N ASP A 102 4.12 12.08 11.84
CA ASP A 102 5.41 12.20 12.53
C ASP A 102 6.44 11.23 11.91
N TYR A 103 7.41 11.79 11.20
CA TYR A 103 8.44 11.03 10.48
C TYR A 103 9.63 10.61 11.37
N SER A 104 9.62 10.94 12.66
CA SER A 104 10.70 10.56 13.58
C SER A 104 10.57 9.14 14.13
N ARG A 105 9.38 8.55 14.04
CA ARG A 105 9.07 7.22 14.57
C ARG A 105 8.11 6.46 13.66
N PRO A 106 8.10 5.12 13.72
CA PRO A 106 7.14 4.31 12.99
C PRO A 106 5.76 4.39 13.66
N ASP A 107 4.74 4.20 12.84
CA ASP A 107 3.34 4.08 13.23
C ASP A 107 3.09 2.86 14.13
N VAL A 108 2.26 3.04 15.16
CA VAL A 108 2.02 2.00 16.17
C VAL A 108 1.13 0.86 15.67
N LEU A 109 0.45 1.01 14.53
CA LEU A 109 -0.40 -0.04 13.95
C LEU A 109 0.27 -0.76 12.78
N THR A 110 1.07 -0.05 11.99
CA THR A 110 1.68 -0.60 10.76
C THR A 110 3.18 -0.86 10.87
N ASN A 111 3.85 -0.34 11.92
CA ASN A 111 5.30 -0.33 12.09
C ASN A 111 6.07 0.33 10.94
N ASN A 112 5.41 1.23 10.21
CA ASN A 112 5.97 1.93 9.06
C ASN A 112 6.02 3.43 9.33
N TYR A 113 6.91 4.12 8.64
CA TYR A 113 6.99 5.58 8.69
C TYR A 113 6.06 6.23 7.66
N PRO A 114 5.52 7.43 7.95
CA PRO A 114 5.53 8.09 9.25
C PRO A 114 4.49 7.52 10.22
N ALA A 115 4.63 7.81 11.51
CA ALA A 115 3.57 7.57 12.49
C ALA A 115 2.38 8.50 12.27
N GLU A 116 1.17 7.96 12.37
CA GLU A 116 -0.04 8.79 12.36
C GLU A 116 -0.12 9.63 13.65
N THR A 117 -0.63 10.86 13.53
CA THR A 117 -0.91 11.78 14.64
C THR A 117 -2.35 12.27 14.54
N ALA A 118 -2.84 12.99 15.56
CA ALA A 118 -4.17 13.60 15.48
C ALA A 118 -4.26 14.66 14.36
N LEU A 119 -5.46 14.86 13.82
CA LEU A 119 -5.74 15.90 12.82
C LEU A 119 -5.35 17.29 13.33
N LYS A 120 -4.63 18.05 12.49
CA LYS A 120 -4.01 19.35 12.86
C LYS A 120 -4.76 20.57 12.32
N THR A 121 -5.72 20.37 11.42
CA THR A 121 -6.44 21.46 10.74
C THR A 121 -7.94 21.36 10.97
N THR A 122 -8.54 22.47 11.42
CA THR A 122 -9.98 22.59 11.68
C THR A 122 -10.59 23.71 10.83
N ILE A 123 -11.75 23.48 10.23
CA ILE A 123 -12.59 24.51 9.62
C ILE A 123 -13.87 24.60 10.45
N SER A 124 -14.11 25.78 11.03
CA SER A 124 -15.20 26.01 11.98
C SER A 124 -16.26 26.93 11.41
N GLY A 125 -17.52 26.48 11.42
CA GLY A 125 -18.69 27.30 11.12
C GLY A 125 -19.17 28.15 12.31
N GLN A 126 -18.54 28.00 13.48
CA GLN A 126 -18.79 28.74 14.72
C GLN A 126 -20.25 28.71 15.21
N GLY A 127 -21.04 27.72 14.78
CA GLY A 127 -22.47 27.61 15.04
C GLY A 127 -23.34 28.63 14.32
N VAL A 128 -22.76 29.49 13.48
CA VAL A 128 -23.46 30.60 12.80
C VAL A 128 -23.52 30.45 11.28
N SER A 129 -22.70 29.58 10.70
CA SER A 129 -22.64 29.36 9.25
C SER A 129 -22.54 27.89 8.91
N ARG A 130 -23.14 27.51 7.77
CA ARG A 130 -22.79 26.29 7.04
C ARG A 130 -21.34 26.38 6.59
N ILE A 131 -20.63 25.25 6.51
CA ILE A 131 -19.21 25.24 6.09
C ILE A 131 -19.11 25.21 4.57
N PHE A 132 -19.59 24.15 3.92
CA PHE A 132 -19.52 23.97 2.47
C PHE A 132 -20.90 23.88 1.83
N ASN A 133 -21.02 24.52 0.67
CA ASN A 133 -22.21 24.48 -0.17
C ASN A 133 -21.82 24.35 -1.65
N THR A 134 -22.09 23.19 -2.26
CA THR A 134 -21.77 22.91 -3.66
C THR A 134 -23.00 22.76 -4.56
N ILE A 135 -24.15 23.33 -4.16
CA ILE A 135 -25.39 23.23 -4.96
C ILE A 135 -25.53 24.31 -6.06
N TYR A 136 -24.50 25.13 -6.26
CA TYR A 136 -24.48 26.20 -7.29
C TYR A 136 -24.24 25.63 -8.70
N ASP A 137 -24.32 26.49 -9.72
CA ASP A 137 -24.52 26.15 -11.14
C ASP A 137 -23.73 24.94 -11.67
N ASN A 138 -22.47 24.76 -11.26
CA ASN A 138 -21.62 23.67 -11.76
C ASN A 138 -21.66 22.38 -10.92
N LYS A 139 -22.31 22.38 -9.76
CA LYS A 139 -22.42 21.25 -8.82
C LYS A 139 -21.10 20.49 -8.64
N PRO A 140 -20.01 21.19 -8.28
CA PRO A 140 -18.67 20.62 -8.35
C PRO A 140 -18.49 19.48 -7.36
N SER A 141 -17.53 18.61 -7.69
CA SER A 141 -16.99 17.64 -6.74
C SER A 141 -16.21 18.32 -5.62
N LEU A 142 -16.32 17.75 -4.42
CA LEU A 142 -15.65 18.21 -3.21
C LEU A 142 -14.88 17.05 -2.59
N SER A 143 -13.55 17.12 -2.61
CA SER A 143 -12.69 16.14 -1.92
C SER A 143 -12.01 16.80 -0.73
N LEU A 144 -12.24 16.26 0.46
CA LEU A 144 -11.68 16.74 1.72
C LEU A 144 -10.78 15.67 2.33
N LYS A 145 -9.57 16.06 2.74
CA LYS A 145 -8.60 15.14 3.35
C LYS A 145 -7.94 15.73 4.59
N ASN A 146 -7.85 14.94 5.66
CA ASN A 146 -7.17 15.30 6.92
C ASN A 146 -7.72 16.58 7.58
N LEU A 147 -9.05 16.65 7.77
CA LEU A 147 -9.73 17.87 8.24
C LEU A 147 -10.72 17.59 9.36
N ILE A 148 -10.83 18.52 10.30
CA ILE A 148 -11.96 18.60 11.22
C ILE A 148 -12.92 19.68 10.71
N LEU A 149 -14.17 19.33 10.45
CA LEU A 149 -15.27 20.26 10.20
C LEU A 149 -16.05 20.42 11.50
N LYS A 150 -16.07 21.62 12.08
CA LYS A 150 -16.59 21.83 13.42
C LYS A 150 -17.67 22.90 13.45
N ASP A 151 -18.70 22.67 14.27
CA ASP A 151 -19.74 23.66 14.58
C ASP A 151 -20.41 24.26 13.31
N GLY A 152 -20.57 23.47 12.24
CA GLY A 152 -21.30 23.90 11.05
C GLY A 152 -22.80 24.02 11.33
N SER A 153 -23.45 25.10 10.88
CA SER A 153 -24.87 25.32 11.19
C SER A 153 -25.64 26.00 10.05
N SER A 154 -26.72 25.36 9.58
CA SER A 154 -27.68 25.95 8.64
C SER A 154 -29.00 26.35 9.30
N LEU A 155 -29.07 26.39 10.65
CA LEU A 155 -30.29 26.77 11.38
C LEU A 155 -30.70 28.23 11.16
N LYS A 156 -29.77 29.09 10.75
CA LYS A 156 -30.04 30.49 10.40
C LYS A 156 -30.34 30.70 8.91
N ASP A 157 -30.24 29.66 8.08
CA ASP A 157 -30.59 29.74 6.66
C ASP A 157 -32.12 29.76 6.52
N THR A 158 -32.65 30.87 6.03
CA THR A 158 -34.09 31.09 5.87
C THR A 158 -34.68 30.37 4.66
N ASN A 159 -33.85 29.93 3.72
CA ASN A 159 -34.28 29.33 2.46
C ASN A 159 -34.23 27.81 2.51
N ASN A 160 -33.19 27.24 3.12
CA ASN A 160 -33.08 25.79 3.29
C ASN A 160 -32.18 25.41 4.48
N SER A 161 -32.77 24.92 5.56
CA SER A 161 -32.04 24.50 6.77
C SER A 161 -31.51 23.07 6.65
N VAL A 162 -30.60 22.86 5.71
CA VAL A 162 -30.02 21.55 5.37
C VAL A 162 -28.50 21.61 5.34
N GLY A 163 -27.83 20.49 5.60
CA GLY A 163 -26.38 20.35 5.44
C GLY A 163 -25.60 21.30 6.35
N GLY A 164 -25.61 21.07 7.66
CA GLY A 164 -24.95 21.97 8.62
C GLY A 164 -23.46 22.12 8.37
N ALA A 165 -22.74 21.02 8.13
CA ALA A 165 -21.37 21.10 7.65
C ALA A 165 -21.31 21.15 6.11
N ILE A 166 -21.95 20.18 5.43
CA ILE A 166 -21.87 20.06 3.96
C ILE A 166 -23.26 19.98 3.35
N TYR A 167 -23.55 20.88 2.41
CA TYR A 167 -24.68 20.80 1.49
C TYR A 167 -24.16 20.47 0.08
N ALA A 168 -24.30 19.22 -0.35
CA ALA A 168 -23.61 18.66 -1.50
C ALA A 168 -24.51 18.56 -2.74
N GLY A 169 -24.09 19.17 -3.85
CA GLY A 169 -24.73 18.99 -5.17
C GLY A 169 -24.02 18.00 -6.10
N GLY A 170 -22.71 17.80 -5.91
CA GLY A 170 -21.87 16.89 -6.69
C GLY A 170 -21.28 15.74 -5.86
N VAL A 171 -20.31 15.03 -6.45
CA VAL A 171 -19.56 13.95 -5.80
C VAL A 171 -18.80 14.49 -4.59
N THR A 172 -19.00 13.90 -3.41
CA THR A 172 -18.30 14.29 -2.18
C THR A 172 -17.46 13.15 -1.64
N THR A 173 -16.15 13.38 -1.47
CA THR A 173 -15.20 12.39 -0.94
C THR A 173 -14.55 12.93 0.32
N LEU A 174 -14.68 12.19 1.42
CA LEU A 174 -14.11 12.51 2.72
C LEU A 174 -13.06 11.43 3.07
N THR A 175 -11.82 11.84 3.32
CA THR A 175 -10.74 10.91 3.69
C THR A 175 -10.05 11.39 4.96
N ASN A 176 -10.18 10.64 6.05
CA ASN A 176 -9.74 11.05 7.39
C ASN A 176 -10.31 12.45 7.75
N VAL A 177 -11.65 12.56 7.70
CA VAL A 177 -12.37 13.80 7.99
C VAL A 177 -13.34 13.58 9.13
N SER A 178 -13.25 14.44 10.14
CA SER A 178 -14.18 14.41 11.28
C SER A 178 -15.19 15.54 11.17
N ILE A 179 -16.49 15.27 11.34
CA ILE A 179 -17.55 16.28 11.39
C ILE A 179 -18.15 16.30 12.80
N LEU A 180 -17.93 17.42 13.48
CA LEU A 180 -18.22 17.58 14.90
C LEU A 180 -19.27 18.67 15.13
N ASN A 181 -20.29 18.34 15.92
CA ASN A 181 -21.31 19.28 16.41
C ASN A 181 -22.05 20.07 15.32
N ALA A 182 -22.24 19.50 14.12
CA ALA A 182 -22.98 20.17 13.07
C ALA A 182 -24.50 20.18 13.35
N LYS A 183 -25.21 21.22 12.89
CA LYS A 183 -26.64 21.44 13.15
C LYS A 183 -27.41 21.86 11.91
N ALA A 184 -28.53 21.21 11.66
CA ALA A 184 -29.48 21.55 10.58
C ALA A 184 -30.88 21.03 10.93
N LYS A 185 -31.90 21.33 10.13
CA LYS A 185 -33.17 20.58 10.21
C LYS A 185 -33.04 19.21 9.56
N ASN A 186 -32.39 19.12 8.40
CA ASN A 186 -32.13 17.86 7.71
C ASN A 186 -30.65 17.70 7.33
N GLY A 187 -30.07 16.52 7.57
CA GLY A 187 -28.68 16.24 7.18
C GLY A 187 -27.69 17.15 7.92
N ALA A 188 -27.57 17.03 9.24
CA ALA A 188 -26.75 17.96 10.02
C ALA A 188 -25.27 17.93 9.63
N ALA A 189 -24.65 16.75 9.58
CA ALA A 189 -23.31 16.67 9.03
C ALA A 189 -23.34 16.88 7.51
N ILE A 190 -24.14 16.09 6.79
CA ILE A 190 -24.17 16.09 5.33
C ILE A 190 -25.61 16.02 4.82
N TYR A 191 -25.93 16.85 3.83
CA TYR A 191 -27.15 16.74 3.06
C TYR A 191 -26.83 16.61 1.57
N LEU A 192 -27.27 15.50 0.95
CA LEU A 192 -27.08 15.22 -0.48
C LEU A 192 -28.28 15.73 -1.28
N ASN A 193 -28.01 16.60 -2.24
CA ASN A 193 -29.01 17.22 -3.10
C ASN A 193 -28.70 16.91 -4.56
N ASP A 194 -29.74 16.92 -5.40
CA ASP A 194 -29.62 16.71 -6.85
C ASP A 194 -29.22 15.28 -7.26
N ALA A 195 -29.35 14.99 -8.55
CA ALA A 195 -29.14 13.66 -9.12
C ALA A 195 -27.66 13.26 -9.27
N THR A 196 -26.76 14.23 -9.19
CA THR A 196 -25.30 14.02 -9.35
C THR A 196 -24.58 13.80 -8.03
N SER A 197 -25.23 13.95 -6.88
CA SER A 197 -24.57 13.82 -5.59
C SER A 197 -24.33 12.36 -5.20
N SER A 198 -23.12 12.11 -4.71
CA SER A 198 -22.69 10.85 -4.12
C SER A 198 -21.81 11.12 -2.90
N LEU A 199 -21.60 10.11 -2.07
CA LEU A 199 -20.80 10.23 -0.87
C LEU A 199 -19.84 9.04 -0.72
N THR A 200 -18.56 9.34 -0.55
CA THR A 200 -17.55 8.38 -0.12
C THR A 200 -16.90 8.88 1.16
N VAL A 201 -16.91 8.07 2.22
CA VAL A 201 -16.24 8.34 3.49
C VAL A 201 -15.23 7.23 3.75
N ASN A 202 -13.96 7.60 3.85
CA ASN A 202 -12.86 6.71 4.20
C ASN A 202 -12.21 7.23 5.48
N PHE A 203 -12.54 6.60 6.61
CA PHE A 203 -12.07 6.99 7.94
C PHE A 203 -12.54 8.38 8.41
N GLY A 204 -12.74 8.53 9.72
CA GLY A 204 -13.15 9.80 10.32
C GLY A 204 -14.20 9.62 11.43
N VAL A 205 -14.48 10.73 12.13
CA VAL A 205 -15.37 10.74 13.29
C VAL A 205 -16.53 11.71 13.10
N PHE A 206 -17.75 11.21 13.23
CA PHE A 206 -18.98 11.99 13.19
C PHE A 206 -19.58 11.99 14.59
N ASP A 207 -19.42 13.11 15.30
CA ASP A 207 -19.75 13.22 16.72
C ASP A 207 -20.63 14.44 17.02
N GLY A 208 -21.68 14.24 17.81
CA GLY A 208 -22.53 15.32 18.32
C GLY A 208 -23.37 16.05 17.27
N ASN A 209 -23.49 15.52 16.05
CA ASN A 209 -24.28 16.18 14.99
C ASN A 209 -25.77 16.03 15.28
N THR A 210 -26.57 17.08 15.07
CA THR A 210 -27.99 17.10 15.48
C THR A 210 -28.90 17.66 14.39
N ALA A 211 -29.88 16.86 13.96
CA ALA A 211 -30.96 17.29 13.07
C ALA A 211 -32.32 16.68 13.45
N GLU A 212 -33.41 17.27 12.94
CA GLU A 212 -34.75 16.67 13.04
C GLU A 212 -34.82 15.38 12.21
N GLN A 213 -34.19 15.35 11.04
CA GLN A 213 -34.06 14.17 10.19
C GLN A 213 -32.63 14.03 9.68
N GLY A 214 -32.06 12.82 9.76
CA GLY A 214 -30.70 12.57 9.27
C GLY A 214 -29.64 13.39 10.02
N SER A 215 -29.44 13.12 11.31
CA SER A 215 -28.45 13.84 12.12
C SER A 215 -27.01 13.73 11.58
N VAL A 216 -26.70 12.66 10.86
CA VAL A 216 -25.46 12.53 10.09
C VAL A 216 -25.74 12.77 8.62
N LEU A 217 -26.68 12.01 8.04
CA LEU A 217 -26.93 12.04 6.60
C LEU A 217 -28.42 12.17 6.29
N GLY A 218 -28.76 13.16 5.47
CA GLY A 218 -30.06 13.31 4.82
C GLY A 218 -29.91 13.54 3.32
N MET A 219 -30.99 13.39 2.56
CA MET A 219 -30.95 13.56 1.11
C MET A 219 -32.30 13.92 0.48
N THR A 220 -32.29 14.43 -0.75
CA THR A 220 -33.52 14.54 -1.55
C THR A 220 -33.95 13.18 -2.09
N CYS A 221 -35.24 12.91 -2.21
CA CYS A 221 -35.73 11.57 -2.61
C CYS A 221 -36.05 11.43 -4.09
N ALA A 222 -36.38 12.55 -4.74
CA ALA A 222 -36.73 12.58 -6.15
C ALA A 222 -36.25 13.88 -6.79
N ASP A 223 -35.70 13.75 -7.98
CA ASP A 223 -35.27 14.84 -8.84
C ASP A 223 -35.89 14.59 -10.23
N ASN A 224 -36.38 15.65 -10.90
CA ASN A 224 -37.01 15.54 -12.22
C ASN A 224 -38.12 14.47 -12.32
N LEU A 225 -38.94 14.34 -11.26
CA LEU A 225 -40.05 13.37 -11.15
C LEU A 225 -39.64 11.89 -11.09
N LEU A 226 -38.35 11.59 -10.94
CA LEU A 226 -37.81 10.23 -10.81
C LEU A 226 -37.14 10.02 -9.44
N PHE A 227 -37.03 8.77 -9.00
CA PHE A 227 -36.23 8.44 -7.82
C PHE A 227 -34.77 8.84 -8.05
N THR A 228 -34.21 9.57 -7.10
CA THR A 228 -32.79 9.95 -7.20
C THR A 228 -31.91 8.74 -6.94
N THR A 229 -31.05 8.39 -7.89
CA THR A 229 -30.08 7.29 -7.73
C THR A 229 -28.80 7.83 -7.11
N ARG A 230 -28.31 7.20 -6.03
CA ARG A 230 -27.07 7.63 -5.35
C ARG A 230 -26.21 6.47 -4.93
N THR A 231 -24.90 6.65 -4.99
CA THR A 231 -23.92 5.75 -4.38
C THR A 231 -23.37 6.36 -3.10
N ILE A 232 -23.42 5.59 -2.01
CA ILE A 232 -22.97 6.00 -0.68
C ILE A 232 -22.09 4.88 -0.11
N GLU A 233 -20.82 5.19 0.10
CA GLU A 233 -19.81 4.23 0.59
C GLU A 233 -19.17 4.81 1.85
N ILE A 234 -19.25 4.07 2.95
CA ILE A 234 -18.75 4.51 4.26
C ILE A 234 -17.90 3.38 4.85
N THR A 235 -16.60 3.63 4.96
CA THR A 235 -15.62 2.65 5.43
C THR A 235 -14.81 3.19 6.58
N GLY A 236 -14.67 2.39 7.65
CA GLY A 236 -13.73 2.65 8.74
C GLY A 236 -14.05 3.89 9.59
N ALA A 237 -15.31 4.35 9.63
CA ALA A 237 -15.69 5.57 10.34
C ALA A 237 -16.38 5.28 11.69
N SER A 238 -16.38 6.29 12.57
CA SER A 238 -17.10 6.26 13.85
C SER A 238 -18.25 7.25 13.87
N PHE A 239 -19.43 6.79 14.26
CA PHE A 239 -20.64 7.59 14.42
C PHE A 239 -21.12 7.49 15.86
N LEU A 240 -20.96 8.57 16.61
CA LEU A 240 -21.33 8.60 18.03
C LEU A 240 -22.01 9.88 18.48
N ASN A 241 -22.88 9.75 19.48
CA ASN A 241 -23.62 10.87 20.09
C ASN A 241 -24.37 11.75 19.07
N ASN A 242 -24.74 11.23 17.90
CA ASN A 242 -25.49 11.98 16.91
C ASN A 242 -26.99 11.88 17.19
N GLY A 243 -27.69 12.98 16.97
CA GLY A 243 -29.13 13.12 17.15
C GLY A 243 -29.56 13.44 18.58
N ALA A 244 -30.86 13.54 18.75
CA ALA A 244 -31.51 13.88 20.01
C ALA A 244 -32.85 13.12 20.13
N THR A 245 -33.51 13.23 21.28
CA THR A 245 -34.79 12.54 21.55
C THR A 245 -35.95 12.99 20.66
N ASN A 246 -35.80 14.10 19.94
CA ASN A 246 -36.74 14.59 18.92
C ASN A 246 -36.27 14.30 17.48
N SER A 247 -35.11 13.68 17.28
CA SER A 247 -34.64 13.29 15.95
C SER A 247 -35.44 12.08 15.44
N THR A 248 -35.89 12.15 14.20
CA THR A 248 -36.52 11.02 13.50
C THR A 248 -35.48 10.02 13.01
N SER A 249 -34.26 10.47 12.71
CA SER A 249 -33.18 9.57 12.28
C SER A 249 -31.75 10.12 12.41
N THR A 250 -30.78 9.20 12.40
CA THR A 250 -29.34 9.53 12.25
C THR A 250 -28.93 9.47 10.77
N PHE A 251 -29.30 8.40 10.08
CA PHE A 251 -29.18 8.25 8.63
C PHE A 251 -30.57 8.10 8.03
N SER A 252 -30.94 8.99 7.11
CA SER A 252 -32.23 8.95 6.42
C SER A 252 -32.02 8.69 4.94
N PHE A 253 -32.48 7.52 4.48
CA PHE A 253 -32.35 7.08 3.10
C PHE A 253 -33.70 7.13 2.37
N CYS A 254 -33.68 7.71 1.17
CA CYS A 254 -34.82 7.76 0.27
C CYS A 254 -34.35 7.88 -1.19
N GLY A 255 -35.27 7.75 -2.15
CA GLY A 255 -34.94 7.62 -3.58
C GLY A 255 -34.59 6.18 -3.96
N GLN A 256 -33.51 6.01 -4.71
CA GLN A 256 -32.92 4.71 -5.07
C GLN A 256 -31.43 4.67 -4.67
N PRO A 257 -31.10 4.68 -3.37
CA PRO A 257 -29.71 4.67 -2.91
C PRO A 257 -29.11 3.26 -2.99
N SER A 258 -27.81 3.21 -3.29
CA SER A 258 -26.92 2.06 -3.13
C SER A 258 -25.93 2.38 -2.01
N VAL A 259 -26.11 1.75 -0.85
CA VAL A 259 -25.44 2.09 0.40
C VAL A 259 -24.56 0.96 0.88
N THR A 260 -23.30 1.25 1.23
CA THR A 260 -22.39 0.29 1.86
C THR A 260 -21.77 0.89 3.12
N PHE A 261 -21.90 0.18 4.23
CA PHE A 261 -21.16 0.41 5.48
C PHE A 261 -20.20 -0.75 5.71
N THR A 262 -18.90 -0.46 5.75
CA THR A 262 -17.84 -1.44 5.98
C THR A 262 -16.98 -1.06 7.18
N ALA A 263 -16.82 -1.97 8.15
CA ALA A 263 -15.88 -1.78 9.26
C ALA A 263 -16.12 -0.49 10.09
N ASN A 264 -17.38 -0.10 10.34
CA ASN A 264 -17.70 1.12 11.09
C ASN A 264 -18.13 0.82 12.53
N THR A 265 -17.89 1.78 13.44
CA THR A 265 -18.53 1.80 14.77
C THR A 265 -19.70 2.78 14.77
N ILE A 266 -20.91 2.32 15.10
CA ILE A 266 -22.12 3.14 15.25
C ILE A 266 -22.66 2.94 16.68
N THR A 267 -22.44 3.93 17.55
CA THR A 267 -22.71 3.77 19.00
C THR A 267 -23.23 5.04 19.65
N ASN A 268 -24.03 4.91 20.72
CA ASN A 268 -24.51 6.05 21.52
C ASN A 268 -25.26 7.12 20.70
N ASN A 269 -25.73 6.81 19.50
CA ASN A 269 -26.58 7.72 18.74
C ASN A 269 -27.99 7.70 19.32
N ILE A 270 -28.68 8.84 19.22
CA ILE A 270 -30.00 9.05 19.81
C ILE A 270 -30.98 9.44 18.72
N ALA A 271 -32.12 8.77 18.69
CA ALA A 271 -33.31 9.20 17.99
C ALA A 271 -34.51 9.13 18.95
N ASN A 272 -35.68 9.54 18.47
CA ASN A 272 -36.90 9.45 19.24
C ASN A 272 -37.15 7.99 19.68
N PRO A 273 -37.32 7.72 20.99
CA PRO A 273 -37.43 6.35 21.51
C PRO A 273 -38.74 5.66 21.12
N ASP A 274 -39.75 6.42 20.69
CA ASP A 274 -41.09 5.90 20.35
C ASP A 274 -41.32 5.78 18.84
N SER A 275 -40.54 6.50 18.02
CA SER A 275 -40.79 6.60 16.58
C SER A 275 -39.54 6.82 15.70
N GLY A 276 -38.37 7.07 16.28
CA GLY A 276 -37.15 7.40 15.54
C GLY A 276 -36.28 6.18 15.24
N SER A 277 -35.41 6.29 14.24
CA SER A 277 -34.50 5.21 13.88
C SER A 277 -33.08 5.65 13.56
N ILE A 278 -32.06 4.92 14.01
CA ILE A 278 -30.67 5.27 13.72
C ILE A 278 -30.38 5.16 12.22
N ILE A 279 -30.71 4.01 11.63
CA ILE A 279 -30.60 3.74 10.19
C ILE A 279 -32.02 3.52 9.64
N GLN A 280 -32.56 4.52 8.95
CA GLN A 280 -33.85 4.41 8.25
C GLN A 280 -33.64 3.94 6.81
N PHE A 281 -34.00 2.69 6.50
CA PHE A 281 -33.90 2.09 5.17
C PHE A 281 -35.20 1.34 4.80
N SER A 282 -36.30 2.08 4.78
CA SER A 282 -37.66 1.56 4.53
C SER A 282 -38.53 2.59 3.81
N GLN A 283 -39.57 2.10 3.11
CA GLN A 283 -40.61 2.95 2.52
C GLN A 283 -41.61 3.43 3.58
N LEU A 284 -41.99 2.56 4.53
CA LEU A 284 -42.86 2.91 5.64
C LEU A 284 -42.04 3.28 6.86
N THR A 285 -42.37 4.41 7.47
CA THR A 285 -41.81 4.84 8.75
C THR A 285 -42.94 5.30 9.68
N PRO A 286 -42.66 5.46 10.99
CA PRO A 286 -43.64 6.06 11.91
C PRO A 286 -44.07 7.48 11.54
N GLN A 287 -43.28 8.19 10.73
CA GLN A 287 -43.58 9.53 10.23
C GLN A 287 -44.43 9.52 8.94
N GLY A 288 -44.66 8.34 8.35
CA GLY A 288 -45.44 8.17 7.14
C GLY A 288 -44.66 7.50 6.02
N LYS A 289 -45.16 7.65 4.79
CA LYS A 289 -44.57 7.03 3.61
C LYS A 289 -43.43 7.91 3.05
N VAL A 290 -42.27 7.30 2.85
CA VAL A 290 -41.09 7.91 2.21
C VAL A 290 -41.00 7.46 0.76
N ASN A 291 -40.57 8.35 -0.14
CA ASN A 291 -40.27 7.98 -1.53
C ASN A 291 -39.05 7.05 -1.57
N PHE A 292 -39.28 5.75 -1.73
CA PHE A 292 -38.23 4.72 -1.66
C PHE A 292 -38.46 3.66 -2.73
N SER A 293 -37.42 3.38 -3.52
CA SER A 293 -37.43 2.47 -4.67
C SER A 293 -37.16 1.01 -4.26
N ASP A 294 -37.78 0.07 -4.95
CA ASP A 294 -37.50 -1.38 -4.83
C ASP A 294 -36.09 -1.77 -5.24
N ASN A 295 -35.42 -0.93 -6.05
CA ASN A 295 -34.06 -1.16 -6.53
C ASN A 295 -32.98 -0.62 -5.58
N SER A 296 -33.38 -0.11 -4.40
CA SER A 296 -32.42 0.39 -3.40
C SER A 296 -31.63 -0.77 -2.79
N THR A 297 -30.37 -0.55 -2.43
CA THR A 297 -29.52 -1.57 -1.79
C THR A 297 -28.83 -1.06 -0.53
N LEU A 298 -28.72 -1.92 0.48
CA LEU A 298 -27.95 -1.69 1.70
C LEU A 298 -27.04 -2.88 1.98
N SER A 299 -25.74 -2.64 2.14
CA SER A 299 -24.78 -3.62 2.63
C SER A 299 -24.20 -3.14 3.96
N LEU A 300 -24.36 -3.95 5.00
CA LEU A 300 -23.68 -3.80 6.28
C LEU A 300 -22.66 -4.95 6.38
N LEU A 301 -21.37 -4.63 6.29
CA LEU A 301 -20.28 -5.61 6.38
C LEU A 301 -19.33 -5.25 7.52
N SER A 302 -19.16 -6.16 8.48
CA SER A 302 -18.17 -6.01 9.55
C SER A 302 -18.38 -4.75 10.40
N ASN A 303 -19.61 -4.32 10.70
CA ASN A 303 -19.84 -3.13 11.55
C ASN A 303 -20.08 -3.51 13.02
N THR A 304 -19.73 -2.60 13.93
CA THR A 304 -20.11 -2.68 15.35
C THR A 304 -21.20 -1.65 15.65
N ILE A 305 -22.45 -2.11 15.82
CA ILE A 305 -23.65 -1.27 15.98
C ILE A 305 -24.32 -1.59 17.33
N VAL A 306 -23.95 -0.84 18.36
CA VAL A 306 -24.28 -1.14 19.76
C VAL A 306 -24.60 0.11 20.56
N LYS A 307 -25.31 -0.01 21.69
CA LYS A 307 -25.59 1.09 22.63
C LYS A 307 -26.25 2.33 22.01
N ASN A 308 -26.95 2.19 20.90
CA ASN A 308 -27.77 3.28 20.37
C ASN A 308 -29.12 3.32 21.10
N ASN A 309 -29.76 4.49 21.11
CA ASN A 309 -31.03 4.71 21.79
C ASN A 309 -32.07 5.28 20.82
N ALA A 310 -33.00 4.43 20.37
CA ALA A 310 -34.01 4.80 19.40
C ALA A 310 -35.18 3.82 19.48
N TRP A 311 -36.30 4.12 18.82
CA TRP A 311 -37.34 3.11 18.64
C TRP A 311 -36.78 1.89 17.88
N ALA A 312 -36.05 2.12 16.77
CA ALA A 312 -35.36 1.09 16.01
C ALA A 312 -33.91 1.50 15.66
N THR A 313 -32.95 0.58 15.74
CA THR A 313 -31.58 0.87 15.29
C THR A 313 -31.51 0.72 13.77
N LEU A 314 -31.83 -0.45 13.22
CA LEU A 314 -32.09 -0.63 11.79
C LEU A 314 -33.60 -0.72 11.55
N LEU A 315 -34.19 0.27 10.88
CA LEU A 315 -35.56 0.19 10.37
C LEU A 315 -35.53 -0.25 8.91
N TYR A 316 -36.18 -1.37 8.60
CA TYR A 316 -36.20 -1.94 7.25
C TYR A 316 -37.60 -2.44 6.87
N GLY A 317 -37.92 -2.48 5.59
CA GLY A 317 -39.15 -3.10 5.04
C GLY A 317 -38.82 -4.12 3.96
N TYR A 318 -39.81 -4.55 3.16
CA TYR A 318 -39.63 -5.43 2.02
C TYR A 318 -38.89 -4.76 0.86
N ASN A 319 -39.21 -3.49 0.56
CA ASN A 319 -38.64 -2.76 -0.60
C ASN A 319 -37.11 -2.62 -0.48
N GLY A 320 -36.37 -2.88 -1.55
CA GLY A 320 -34.91 -2.81 -1.59
C GLY A 320 -34.21 -4.05 -1.02
N ALA A 321 -33.03 -4.38 -1.52
CA ALA A 321 -32.23 -5.50 -1.05
C ALA A 321 -31.29 -5.10 0.10
N LYS A 322 -31.19 -5.92 1.15
CA LYS A 322 -30.28 -5.71 2.27
C LYS A 322 -29.40 -6.93 2.48
N SER A 323 -28.11 -6.71 2.65
CA SER A 323 -27.12 -7.71 3.03
C SER A 323 -26.51 -7.32 4.37
N ILE A 324 -26.59 -8.20 5.36
CA ILE A 324 -26.08 -7.96 6.71
C ILE A 324 -25.12 -9.11 7.03
N SER A 325 -23.81 -8.86 6.97
CA SER A 325 -22.78 -9.88 7.21
C SER A 325 -21.70 -9.43 8.19
N ASN A 326 -21.29 -10.33 9.08
CA ASN A 326 -20.17 -10.11 10.01
C ASN A 326 -20.34 -8.91 10.95
N ASN A 327 -21.55 -8.43 11.19
CA ASN A 327 -21.82 -7.30 12.06
C ASN A 327 -22.10 -7.74 13.49
N ILE A 328 -21.83 -6.85 14.44
CA ILE A 328 -22.48 -6.86 15.74
C ILE A 328 -23.65 -5.87 15.64
N LEU A 329 -24.88 -6.37 15.72
CA LEU A 329 -26.10 -5.56 15.72
C LEU A 329 -26.99 -6.01 16.89
N ALA A 330 -26.60 -5.56 18.08
CA ALA A 330 -27.15 -5.99 19.36
C ALA A 330 -26.91 -4.92 20.43
N TYR A 331 -27.45 -5.14 21.64
CA TYR A 331 -27.21 -4.26 22.80
C TYR A 331 -27.63 -2.79 22.58
N ASN A 332 -28.66 -2.57 21.77
CA ASN A 332 -29.28 -1.26 21.58
C ASN A 332 -30.49 -1.11 22.51
N ASN A 333 -30.84 0.13 22.85
CA ASN A 333 -32.09 0.42 23.55
C ASN A 333 -33.18 0.69 22.52
N GLY A 334 -34.26 -0.09 22.57
CA GLY A 334 -35.19 -0.30 21.46
C GLY A 334 -34.65 -1.36 20.47
N LYS A 335 -35.42 -1.70 19.44
CA LYS A 335 -35.13 -2.88 18.61
C LYS A 335 -33.82 -2.69 17.86
N SER A 336 -32.93 -3.70 17.87
CA SER A 336 -31.71 -3.65 17.07
C SER A 336 -32.03 -3.68 15.57
N CYS A 337 -33.08 -4.42 15.18
CA CYS A 337 -33.67 -4.38 13.85
C CYS A 337 -35.18 -4.42 13.99
N ARG A 338 -35.90 -3.61 13.22
CA ARG A 338 -37.36 -3.62 13.19
C ARG A 338 -37.87 -3.69 11.76
N TYR A 339 -38.82 -4.59 11.54
CA TYR A 339 -39.54 -4.68 10.27
C TYR A 339 -40.68 -3.64 10.24
N ALA A 340 -40.75 -2.86 9.17
CA ALA A 340 -41.67 -1.73 9.05
C ALA A 340 -43.06 -2.11 8.51
N ASP A 341 -43.17 -3.24 7.79
CA ASP A 341 -44.35 -3.55 6.97
C ASP A 341 -45.33 -4.51 7.67
N GLY A 342 -45.30 -4.58 9.01
CA GLY A 342 -46.22 -5.39 9.82
C GLY A 342 -45.50 -6.40 10.72
N ASP A 343 -46.12 -7.58 10.92
CA ASP A 343 -45.54 -8.65 11.72
C ASP A 343 -44.54 -9.47 10.90
N VAL A 344 -43.25 -9.38 11.26
CA VAL A 344 -42.17 -10.10 10.55
C VAL A 344 -42.30 -11.62 10.62
N SER A 345 -43.02 -12.16 11.62
CA SER A 345 -43.16 -13.59 11.82
C SER A 345 -44.03 -14.28 10.76
N GLU A 346 -44.89 -13.49 10.08
CA GLU A 346 -45.78 -13.93 9.00
C GLU A 346 -45.13 -13.81 7.60
N VAL A 347 -43.92 -13.25 7.53
CA VAL A 347 -43.24 -12.94 6.26
C VAL A 347 -42.25 -14.05 5.89
N THR A 348 -42.31 -14.54 4.65
CA THR A 348 -41.38 -15.55 4.13
C THR A 348 -40.11 -14.95 3.52
N ASP A 349 -40.20 -13.72 3.00
CA ASP A 349 -39.11 -12.95 2.41
C ASP A 349 -39.26 -11.48 2.77
N SER A 350 -38.26 -10.92 3.45
CA SER A 350 -38.21 -9.53 3.89
C SER A 350 -37.23 -8.68 3.08
N GLY A 351 -36.65 -9.21 2.00
CA GLY A 351 -35.62 -8.54 1.21
C GLY A 351 -34.26 -8.47 1.90
N VAL A 352 -34.02 -9.31 2.93
CA VAL A 352 -32.80 -9.34 3.73
C VAL A 352 -32.06 -10.66 3.55
N VAL A 353 -30.74 -10.59 3.39
CA VAL A 353 -29.81 -11.72 3.50
C VAL A 353 -28.91 -11.48 4.71
N VAL A 354 -28.73 -12.52 5.53
CA VAL A 354 -27.94 -12.46 6.77
C VAL A 354 -26.86 -13.56 6.79
N GLY A 355 -25.70 -13.25 7.35
CA GLY A 355 -24.58 -14.19 7.48
C GLY A 355 -23.57 -13.83 8.59
N TYR A 356 -23.21 -14.76 9.46
CA TYR A 356 -22.11 -14.64 10.44
C TYR A 356 -22.19 -13.38 11.33
N ASN A 357 -23.39 -12.95 11.75
CA ASN A 357 -23.56 -11.77 12.61
C ASN A 357 -23.63 -12.15 14.10
N ALA A 358 -23.46 -11.17 14.99
CA ALA A 358 -23.87 -11.27 16.38
C ALA A 358 -25.16 -10.45 16.60
N LEU A 359 -26.27 -11.13 16.92
CA LEU A 359 -27.62 -10.56 16.96
C LEU A 359 -28.35 -10.93 18.26
N THR A 360 -29.19 -10.03 18.78
CA THR A 360 -30.18 -10.38 19.82
C THR A 360 -31.41 -11.00 19.12
N LEU A 361 -31.60 -12.31 19.17
CA LEU A 361 -32.73 -12.97 18.49
C LEU A 361 -33.95 -13.22 19.40
N ALA A 362 -33.74 -13.35 20.70
CA ALA A 362 -34.81 -13.55 21.66
C ALA A 362 -35.80 -12.37 21.67
N ALA A 363 -37.09 -12.68 21.87
CA ALA A 363 -38.14 -11.67 21.98
C ALA A 363 -37.86 -10.73 23.17
N GLY A 364 -37.84 -9.43 22.89
CA GLY A 364 -37.49 -8.42 23.88
C GLY A 364 -37.43 -7.01 23.29
N ASN A 365 -37.04 -6.03 24.11
CA ASN A 365 -36.94 -4.63 23.69
C ASN A 365 -35.83 -4.41 22.65
N ASP A 366 -34.71 -5.12 22.76
CA ASP A 366 -33.51 -4.97 21.94
C ASP A 366 -33.39 -5.98 20.78
N GLN A 367 -34.41 -6.82 20.60
CA GLN A 367 -34.48 -7.85 19.56
C GLN A 367 -34.17 -7.29 18.16
N CYS A 368 -33.45 -8.07 17.35
CA CYS A 368 -33.39 -7.92 15.91
C CYS A 368 -34.51 -8.77 15.28
N GLU A 369 -35.58 -8.10 14.88
CA GLU A 369 -36.71 -8.74 14.19
C GLU A 369 -36.26 -9.20 12.81
N LEU A 370 -36.36 -10.50 12.53
CA LEU A 370 -36.03 -11.12 11.24
C LEU A 370 -37.13 -12.14 10.85
N ALA A 371 -37.31 -12.33 9.54
CA ALA A 371 -38.21 -13.36 9.04
C ALA A 371 -37.72 -14.76 9.46
N ASN A 372 -38.65 -15.62 9.89
CA ASN A 372 -38.33 -16.95 10.42
C ASN A 372 -37.54 -17.81 9.42
N SER A 373 -37.70 -17.59 8.12
CA SER A 373 -36.98 -18.30 7.06
C SER A 373 -35.46 -18.02 7.05
N LEU A 374 -35.01 -16.88 7.59
CA LEU A 374 -33.62 -16.44 7.53
C LEU A 374 -32.73 -17.11 8.58
N THR A 375 -33.28 -17.43 9.75
CA THR A 375 -32.54 -17.97 10.90
C THR A 375 -32.78 -19.47 11.12
N LYS A 376 -33.72 -20.07 10.37
CA LYS A 376 -34.07 -21.49 10.51
C LYS A 376 -32.92 -22.40 10.05
N GLU A 377 -32.72 -23.50 10.78
CA GLU A 377 -31.72 -24.53 10.48
C GLU A 377 -30.25 -24.05 10.53
N GLY A 378 -29.96 -22.90 11.13
CA GLY A 378 -28.59 -22.39 11.27
C GLY A 378 -27.93 -21.99 9.95
N LYS A 379 -28.74 -21.67 8.93
CA LYS A 379 -28.27 -21.36 7.56
C LYS A 379 -27.47 -20.06 7.47
N ASP A 380 -27.64 -19.16 8.42
CA ASP A 380 -26.96 -17.87 8.46
C ASP A 380 -25.66 -17.88 9.27
N TYR A 381 -25.40 -18.92 10.07
CA TYR A 381 -24.24 -18.98 10.96
C TYR A 381 -24.12 -17.77 11.92
N SER A 382 -25.23 -17.07 12.20
CA SER A 382 -25.23 -15.95 13.15
C SER A 382 -25.20 -16.46 14.59
N LEU A 383 -24.45 -15.77 15.45
CA LEU A 383 -24.42 -15.97 16.89
C LEU A 383 -25.58 -15.22 17.57
N ASP A 384 -26.42 -15.95 18.28
CA ASP A 384 -27.42 -15.36 19.18
C ASP A 384 -26.78 -14.91 20.50
N VAL A 385 -26.75 -13.60 20.72
CA VAL A 385 -26.17 -12.98 21.91
C VAL A 385 -27.21 -12.56 22.96
N SER A 386 -28.48 -12.93 22.81
CA SER A 386 -29.57 -12.50 23.70
C SER A 386 -29.35 -12.78 25.20
N ASN A 387 -28.60 -13.83 25.54
CA ASN A 387 -28.31 -14.21 26.94
C ASN A 387 -26.84 -13.99 27.32
N ILE A 388 -26.11 -13.18 26.55
CA ILE A 388 -24.70 -12.86 26.79
C ILE A 388 -24.61 -11.38 27.14
N ASN A 389 -23.96 -11.05 28.25
CA ASN A 389 -23.79 -9.65 28.61
C ASN A 389 -22.82 -8.94 27.66
N PHE A 390 -23.10 -7.68 27.32
CA PHE A 390 -22.23 -6.84 26.49
C PHE A 390 -20.76 -6.91 26.94
N SER A 391 -20.51 -6.73 28.24
CA SER A 391 -19.16 -6.70 28.81
C SER A 391 -18.46 -8.06 28.80
N SER A 392 -19.18 -9.15 28.53
CA SER A 392 -18.57 -10.46 28.35
C SER A 392 -17.91 -10.58 26.97
N ILE A 393 -18.46 -9.99 25.91
CA ILE A 393 -17.98 -10.19 24.53
C ILE A 393 -17.25 -8.98 23.93
N LEU A 394 -17.45 -7.77 24.47
CA LEU A 394 -16.78 -6.55 24.01
C LEU A 394 -16.05 -5.87 25.19
N TYR A 395 -14.93 -5.22 24.88
CA TYR A 395 -14.34 -4.21 25.77
C TYR A 395 -15.19 -2.93 25.77
N ASP A 396 -14.96 -2.03 26.74
CA ASP A 396 -15.57 -0.70 26.70
C ASP A 396 -15.07 0.11 25.50
N LEU A 397 -15.79 1.20 25.17
CA LEU A 397 -15.47 2.05 24.02
C LEU A 397 -14.07 2.65 24.19
N GLU A 398 -13.14 2.22 23.36
CA GLU A 398 -11.78 2.74 23.39
C GLU A 398 -11.77 4.14 22.79
N GLN A 399 -11.15 5.08 23.51
CA GLN A 399 -11.05 6.46 23.09
C GLN A 399 -10.00 6.63 21.97
N PRO A 400 -10.09 7.68 21.15
CA PRO A 400 -9.08 8.01 20.14
C PRO A 400 -7.65 7.96 20.69
N SER A 401 -6.81 7.17 20.05
CA SER A 401 -5.38 7.05 20.33
C SER A 401 -4.65 6.53 19.08
N GLU A 402 -3.33 6.43 19.14
CA GLU A 402 -2.53 5.87 18.03
C GLU A 402 -2.94 4.41 17.73
N SER A 403 -3.28 3.62 18.76
CA SER A 403 -3.72 2.22 18.61
C SER A 403 -5.13 2.07 18.01
N THR A 404 -5.85 3.18 17.85
CA THR A 404 -7.20 3.21 17.26
C THR A 404 -7.26 4.08 16.00
N SER A 405 -6.11 4.45 15.43
CA SER A 405 -6.02 5.39 14.29
C SER A 405 -6.84 6.67 14.57
N PHE A 406 -6.76 7.14 15.82
CA PHE A 406 -7.47 8.32 16.34
C PHE A 406 -9.00 8.29 16.20
N MET A 407 -9.61 7.10 16.17
CA MET A 407 -11.06 6.92 16.12
C MET A 407 -11.59 6.14 17.32
N PRO A 408 -12.80 6.44 17.83
CA PRO A 408 -13.42 5.64 18.88
C PRO A 408 -13.98 4.34 18.32
N MET A 409 -13.70 3.20 18.98
CA MET A 409 -14.11 1.87 18.52
C MET A 409 -14.19 0.85 19.65
N TYR A 410 -14.86 -0.29 19.38
CA TYR A 410 -14.90 -1.44 20.29
C TYR A 410 -14.01 -2.57 19.77
N PHE A 411 -13.48 -3.36 20.70
CA PHE A 411 -12.76 -4.58 20.41
C PHE A 411 -13.49 -5.80 20.96
N PRO A 412 -13.58 -6.90 20.20
CA PRO A 412 -14.09 -8.15 20.72
C PRO A 412 -13.17 -8.71 21.81
N LYS A 413 -13.75 -9.56 22.66
CA LYS A 413 -13.05 -10.39 23.63
C LYS A 413 -12.97 -11.80 23.08
N ASN A 414 -11.76 -12.36 23.11
CA ASN A 414 -11.57 -13.80 22.94
C ASN A 414 -11.95 -14.49 24.26
N LEU A 415 -12.96 -15.35 24.22
CA LEU A 415 -13.43 -16.11 25.39
C LEU A 415 -12.90 -17.55 25.37
N GLY A 416 -12.32 -18.00 24.25
CA GLY A 416 -11.88 -19.36 24.05
C GLY A 416 -13.05 -20.34 23.90
N THR A 417 -14.20 -19.88 23.41
CA THR A 417 -15.45 -20.67 23.30
C THR A 417 -16.05 -20.66 21.90
N GLU A 418 -17.03 -21.53 21.65
CA GLU A 418 -17.83 -21.52 20.42
C GLU A 418 -18.71 -20.27 20.25
N LYS A 419 -18.78 -19.40 21.26
CA LYS A 419 -19.56 -18.15 21.27
C LYS A 419 -18.66 -16.91 21.09
N ASP A 420 -17.44 -17.11 20.65
CA ASP A 420 -16.48 -16.03 20.43
C ASP A 420 -16.86 -15.20 19.20
N LEU A 421 -16.53 -13.91 19.27
CA LEU A 421 -16.55 -13.02 18.12
C LEU A 421 -15.20 -13.00 17.39
N VAL A 422 -14.20 -13.73 17.89
CA VAL A 422 -12.82 -13.72 17.42
C VAL A 422 -12.54 -15.01 16.68
N ASP A 423 -11.90 -14.93 15.50
CA ASP A 423 -11.51 -16.10 14.69
C ASP A 423 -12.64 -17.11 14.46
N ILE A 424 -13.78 -16.69 13.89
CA ILE A 424 -14.99 -17.54 13.79
C ILE A 424 -14.92 -18.67 12.72
N GLY A 425 -13.76 -18.86 12.07
CA GLY A 425 -13.56 -19.86 11.02
C GLY A 425 -14.11 -19.47 9.64
N PHE A 426 -14.58 -18.23 9.46
CA PHE A 426 -15.07 -17.69 8.19
C PHE A 426 -14.11 -16.64 7.60
N THR A 427 -14.11 -16.48 6.28
CA THR A 427 -13.13 -15.65 5.55
C THR A 427 -13.74 -14.51 4.73
N GLY A 428 -15.06 -14.33 4.75
CA GLY A 428 -15.78 -13.36 3.94
C GLY A 428 -16.09 -12.01 4.61
N CYS A 429 -15.33 -11.61 5.64
CA CYS A 429 -15.42 -10.28 6.25
C CYS A 429 -14.79 -9.19 5.36
N SER A 430 -14.82 -7.94 5.83
CA SER A 430 -14.12 -6.83 5.18
C SER A 430 -12.61 -7.09 5.02
N THR A 431 -11.98 -6.50 4.00
CA THR A 431 -10.54 -6.70 3.74
C THR A 431 -9.64 -6.07 4.80
N ALA A 432 -10.14 -5.03 5.46
CA ALA A 432 -9.48 -4.34 6.55
C ALA A 432 -10.50 -4.04 7.67
N ASP A 433 -9.99 -3.88 8.87
CA ASP A 433 -10.76 -3.42 10.02
C ASP A 433 -10.89 -1.88 10.03
N GLN A 434 -11.55 -1.34 11.04
CA GLN A 434 -11.84 0.09 11.17
C GLN A 434 -10.58 0.97 11.21
N ARG A 435 -9.46 0.43 11.69
CA ARG A 435 -8.17 1.13 11.76
C ARG A 435 -7.41 1.09 10.43
N GLY A 436 -7.93 0.38 9.44
CA GLY A 436 -7.23 0.10 8.19
C GLY A 436 -6.25 -1.09 8.30
N VAL A 437 -6.26 -1.83 9.41
CA VAL A 437 -5.43 -3.03 9.58
C VAL A 437 -6.02 -4.14 8.70
N THR A 438 -5.20 -4.72 7.82
CA THR A 438 -5.64 -5.79 6.91
C THR A 438 -6.02 -7.03 7.71
N ARG A 439 -7.20 -7.59 7.41
CA ARG A 439 -7.62 -8.87 7.97
C ARG A 439 -6.93 -9.99 7.21
N ILE A 440 -5.94 -10.62 7.83
CA ILE A 440 -5.11 -11.63 7.19
C ILE A 440 -5.57 -13.01 7.61
N ILE A 441 -6.10 -13.75 6.64
CA ILE A 441 -6.39 -15.16 6.78
C ILE A 441 -5.09 -15.91 6.49
N ALA A 442 -4.53 -16.53 7.53
CA ALA A 442 -3.27 -17.25 7.45
C ALA A 442 -3.41 -18.61 8.10
N GLN A 443 -2.89 -19.63 7.43
CA GLN A 443 -2.77 -20.98 7.97
C GLN A 443 -1.36 -21.13 8.53
N ASN A 444 -1.26 -21.39 9.82
CA ASN A 444 -0.01 -21.82 10.43
C ASN A 444 0.37 -23.20 9.87
N SER A 445 1.66 -23.40 9.57
CA SER A 445 2.11 -24.57 8.81
C SER A 445 2.68 -25.71 9.66
N THR A 446 2.89 -25.54 10.98
CA THR A 446 3.70 -26.53 11.74
C THR A 446 3.33 -26.86 13.19
N GLY A 447 2.62 -26.03 13.95
CA GLY A 447 2.31 -26.34 15.35
C GLY A 447 1.13 -27.30 15.51
N GLU A 448 1.23 -28.29 16.42
CA GLU A 448 0.14 -29.22 16.76
C GLU A 448 -1.10 -28.53 17.33
N ASN A 449 -0.97 -27.30 17.85
CA ASN A 449 -2.04 -26.49 18.44
C ASN A 449 -2.31 -25.19 17.68
N ASP A 450 -1.74 -25.01 16.48
CA ASP A 450 -1.86 -23.75 15.77
C ASP A 450 -3.23 -23.64 15.05
N ILE A 451 -3.98 -22.59 15.38
CA ILE A 451 -5.27 -22.28 14.74
C ILE A 451 -5.01 -21.29 13.59
N SER A 452 -5.77 -21.42 12.49
CA SER A 452 -5.70 -20.46 11.38
C SER A 452 -6.37 -19.14 11.78
N ASN A 453 -5.79 -18.01 11.36
CA ASN A 453 -6.48 -16.72 11.52
C ASN A 453 -7.69 -16.67 10.57
N SER A 454 -8.82 -16.22 11.08
CA SER A 454 -10.07 -16.04 10.33
C SER A 454 -10.76 -14.77 10.82
N CYS A 455 -11.86 -14.40 10.19
CA CYS A 455 -12.51 -13.12 10.47
C CYS A 455 -13.05 -13.01 11.90
N ASP A 456 -12.87 -11.84 12.51
CA ASP A 456 -13.64 -11.42 13.68
C ASP A 456 -15.01 -10.83 13.27
N ILE A 457 -16.04 -10.99 14.10
CA ILE A 457 -17.33 -10.31 13.96
C ILE A 457 -17.22 -8.88 14.53
N GLY A 458 -17.66 -7.90 13.76
CA GLY A 458 -17.60 -6.47 14.11
C GLY A 458 -16.52 -5.71 13.33
N SER A 459 -16.29 -4.48 13.77
CA SER A 459 -15.48 -3.47 13.06
C SER A 459 -13.98 -3.56 13.27
N THR A 460 -13.52 -4.25 14.31
CA THR A 460 -12.10 -4.41 14.62
C THR A 460 -11.67 -5.86 14.42
N GLU A 461 -10.36 -6.07 14.28
CA GLU A 461 -9.72 -7.38 14.23
C GLU A 461 -8.67 -7.46 15.34
N ILE A 462 -8.64 -8.55 16.11
CA ILE A 462 -7.58 -8.80 17.08
C ILE A 462 -6.42 -9.50 16.37
N LEU A 463 -5.26 -8.85 16.37
CA LEU A 463 -4.08 -9.44 15.75
C LEU A 463 -3.52 -10.57 16.62
N ARG A 464 -3.43 -11.78 16.04
CA ARG A 464 -2.76 -12.92 16.64
C ARG A 464 -1.45 -13.19 15.92
N LEU A 465 -0.38 -13.44 16.69
CA LEU A 465 0.92 -13.82 16.12
C LEU A 465 0.74 -15.01 15.18
N THR A 466 1.21 -14.87 13.94
CA THR A 466 1.16 -15.93 12.93
C THR A 466 2.38 -15.86 12.04
N ALA A 467 3.19 -16.90 12.09
CA ALA A 467 4.33 -17.11 11.23
C ALA A 467 3.86 -17.82 9.95
N ASN A 468 4.25 -17.29 8.79
CA ASN A 468 3.93 -17.80 7.48
C ASN A 468 5.15 -18.43 6.84
N ASN A 469 4.94 -19.40 5.96
CA ASN A 469 6.05 -19.96 5.17
C ASN A 469 6.72 -18.86 4.33
N LEU A 470 8.05 -18.78 4.42
CA LEU A 470 8.86 -17.83 3.66
C LEU A 470 9.68 -18.58 2.62
N SER A 471 9.61 -18.15 1.36
CA SER A 471 10.42 -18.73 0.28
C SER A 471 11.43 -17.71 -0.23
N ALA A 472 12.68 -18.13 -0.39
CA ALA A 472 13.76 -17.28 -0.87
C ALA A 472 14.84 -18.08 -1.61
N ASN A 473 15.56 -17.40 -2.51
CA ASN A 473 16.72 -17.95 -3.20
C ASN A 473 17.95 -17.14 -2.79
N ASN A 474 19.15 -17.71 -2.88
CA ASN A 474 20.36 -16.90 -2.75
C ASN A 474 20.48 -15.95 -3.95
N THR A 475 21.02 -14.78 -3.69
CA THR A 475 21.28 -13.74 -4.68
C THR A 475 22.76 -13.37 -4.64
N SER A 476 23.28 -12.80 -5.73
CA SER A 476 24.64 -12.28 -5.75
C SER A 476 24.89 -11.29 -4.60
N VAL A 477 25.87 -11.61 -3.74
CA VAL A 477 26.23 -10.75 -2.61
C VAL A 477 26.83 -9.43 -3.09
N THR A 478 27.58 -9.43 -4.18
CA THR A 478 28.16 -8.20 -4.75
C THR A 478 27.08 -7.26 -5.26
N VAL A 479 26.04 -7.79 -5.92
CA VAL A 479 24.88 -7.00 -6.37
C VAL A 479 24.08 -6.47 -5.19
N ALA A 480 23.84 -7.28 -4.16
CA ALA A 480 23.13 -6.84 -2.96
C ALA A 480 23.89 -5.69 -2.25
N LEU A 481 25.21 -5.84 -2.05
CA LEU A 481 26.05 -4.81 -1.44
C LEU A 481 26.09 -3.51 -2.25
N ALA A 482 26.18 -3.61 -3.58
CA ALA A 482 26.12 -2.45 -4.47
C ALA A 482 24.77 -1.73 -4.36
N SER A 483 23.66 -2.49 -4.30
CA SER A 483 22.32 -1.92 -4.10
C SER A 483 22.22 -1.20 -2.76
N TYR A 484 22.71 -1.80 -1.66
CA TYR A 484 22.69 -1.14 -0.35
C TYR A 484 23.55 0.12 -0.32
N GLN A 485 24.69 0.13 -1.01
CA GLN A 485 25.54 1.31 -1.13
C GLN A 485 24.83 2.44 -1.90
N ASN A 486 24.17 2.11 -3.01
CA ASN A 486 23.40 3.09 -3.77
C ASN A 486 22.29 3.73 -2.93
N GLU A 487 21.53 2.94 -2.17
CA GLU A 487 20.51 3.45 -1.25
C GLU A 487 21.12 4.34 -0.16
N LEU A 488 22.22 3.90 0.47
CA LEU A 488 22.95 4.70 1.46
C LEU A 488 23.38 6.06 0.90
N ASP A 489 23.93 6.09 -0.31
CA ASP A 489 24.38 7.31 -0.98
C ASP A 489 23.22 8.25 -1.29
N ILE A 490 22.06 7.71 -1.71
CA ILE A 490 20.82 8.48 -1.91
C ILE A 490 20.38 9.15 -0.60
N TYR A 491 20.27 8.40 0.50
CA TYR A 491 19.85 8.98 1.80
C TYR A 491 20.84 10.02 2.30
N ASN A 492 22.14 9.76 2.20
CA ASN A 492 23.16 10.72 2.61
C ASN A 492 23.10 12.02 1.79
N LYS A 493 22.83 11.92 0.49
CA LYS A 493 22.62 13.08 -0.38
C LYS A 493 21.38 13.88 0.03
N LEU A 494 20.26 13.22 0.33
CA LEU A 494 19.03 13.88 0.78
C LEU A 494 19.20 14.58 2.13
N ILE A 495 19.94 13.96 3.05
CA ILE A 495 20.27 14.56 4.36
C ILE A 495 21.12 15.83 4.19
N ALA A 496 22.02 15.84 3.21
CA ALA A 496 22.91 16.98 2.95
C ALA A 496 22.27 18.11 2.13
N ASP A 497 21.16 17.87 1.44
CA ASP A 497 20.49 18.87 0.60
C ASP A 497 19.65 19.84 1.45
N PRO A 498 19.95 21.15 1.48
CA PRO A 498 19.19 22.13 2.26
C PRO A 498 17.75 22.34 1.77
N LYS A 499 17.40 21.89 0.56
CA LYS A 499 16.03 21.96 0.03
C LYS A 499 15.14 20.81 0.51
N THR A 500 15.72 19.78 1.11
CA THR A 500 14.96 18.65 1.66
C THR A 500 14.02 19.14 2.75
N ASN A 501 12.77 18.67 2.71
CA ASN A 501 11.81 18.92 3.77
C ASN A 501 12.37 18.41 5.11
N GLN A 502 12.50 19.32 6.08
CA GLN A 502 13.12 19.04 7.36
C GLN A 502 12.37 17.97 8.16
N ASP A 503 11.07 17.80 7.92
CA ASP A 503 10.28 16.75 8.54
C ASP A 503 10.79 15.34 8.19
N TYR A 504 11.40 15.15 7.01
CA TYR A 504 11.85 13.82 6.54
C TYR A 504 13.27 13.44 7.02
N ILE A 505 14.04 14.41 7.50
CA ILE A 505 15.45 14.20 7.89
C ILE A 505 15.61 13.12 8.97
N PRO A 506 14.78 13.03 10.02
CA PRO A 506 14.86 11.94 11.00
C PRO A 506 14.75 10.55 10.34
N TYR A 507 13.77 10.36 9.46
CA TYR A 507 13.58 9.11 8.73
C TYR A 507 14.79 8.75 7.86
N TYR A 508 15.34 9.72 7.10
CA TYR A 508 16.49 9.45 6.25
C TYR A 508 17.75 9.06 7.04
N LYS A 509 17.97 9.62 8.23
CA LYS A 509 19.07 9.21 9.11
C LYS A 509 18.94 7.75 9.55
N ILE A 510 17.72 7.33 9.91
CA ILE A 510 17.43 5.94 10.30
C ILE A 510 17.68 4.99 9.11
N GLN A 511 17.24 5.35 7.90
CA GLN A 511 17.50 4.54 6.71
C GLN A 511 19.00 4.47 6.36
N SER A 512 19.72 5.59 6.44
CA SER A 512 21.17 5.63 6.25
C SER A 512 21.90 4.67 7.22
N GLU A 513 21.53 4.68 8.50
CA GLU A 513 22.09 3.75 9.48
C GLU A 513 21.75 2.28 9.15
N ASN A 514 20.49 2.01 8.77
CA ASN A 514 20.07 0.66 8.37
C ASN A 514 20.89 0.12 7.19
N TYR A 515 21.07 0.90 6.12
CA TYR A 515 21.84 0.46 4.95
C TYR A 515 23.34 0.34 5.26
N SER A 516 23.89 1.23 6.09
CA SER A 516 25.27 1.11 6.58
C SER A 516 25.50 -0.22 7.33
N ASN A 517 24.57 -0.58 8.23
CA ASN A 517 24.62 -1.85 8.95
C ASN A 517 24.44 -3.05 8.02
N LEU A 518 23.51 -2.99 7.05
CA LEU A 518 23.35 -4.03 6.03
C LEU A 518 24.64 -4.27 5.24
N ILE A 519 25.35 -3.21 4.83
CA ILE A 519 26.65 -3.33 4.15
C ILE A 519 27.68 -3.99 5.05
N LYS A 520 27.85 -3.46 6.26
CA LYS A 520 28.88 -3.92 7.21
C LYS A 520 28.71 -5.41 7.53
N TYR A 521 27.51 -5.81 7.94
CA TYR A 521 27.28 -7.16 8.42
C TYR A 521 27.03 -8.16 7.29
N THR A 522 26.49 -7.76 6.13
CA THR A 522 26.43 -8.69 4.99
C THR A 522 27.84 -9.08 4.55
N LYS A 523 28.79 -8.14 4.57
CA LYS A 523 30.20 -8.42 4.26
C LYS A 523 30.86 -9.35 5.28
N SER A 524 30.63 -9.16 6.58
CA SER A 524 31.28 -9.96 7.63
C SER A 524 30.64 -11.33 7.85
N GLU A 525 29.32 -11.43 7.71
CA GLU A 525 28.56 -12.62 8.10
C GLU A 525 28.30 -13.60 6.95
N GLN A 526 28.45 -13.16 5.69
CA GLN A 526 28.22 -14.04 4.54
C GLN A 526 29.03 -15.33 4.58
N LYS A 527 28.37 -16.43 4.22
CA LYS A 527 28.94 -17.73 3.87
C LYS A 527 28.83 -17.96 2.37
N TYR A 528 29.27 -19.12 1.90
CA TYR A 528 29.07 -19.52 0.51
C TYR A 528 27.57 -19.75 0.21
N ARG A 529 27.06 -19.07 -0.82
CA ARG A 529 25.66 -19.07 -1.30
C ARG A 529 24.62 -18.79 -0.22
N THR A 530 24.90 -17.83 0.66
CA THR A 530 23.99 -17.53 1.77
C THR A 530 22.67 -16.95 1.28
N ILE A 531 21.55 -17.50 1.77
CA ILE A 531 20.24 -16.87 1.68
C ILE A 531 20.03 -16.02 2.93
N PHE A 532 19.76 -14.74 2.75
CA PHE A 532 19.53 -13.76 3.82
C PHE A 532 18.05 -13.50 3.99
N ILE A 533 17.42 -14.18 4.95
CA ILE A 533 15.96 -14.17 5.12
C ILE A 533 15.57 -13.27 6.29
N ASP A 534 14.70 -12.30 6.06
CA ASP A 534 14.11 -11.51 7.16
C ASP A 534 12.86 -12.24 7.68
N PRO A 535 12.90 -12.80 8.91
CA PRO A 535 11.80 -13.60 9.45
C PRO A 535 10.61 -12.76 9.91
N PHE A 536 10.64 -11.43 9.78
CA PHE A 536 9.53 -10.55 10.15
C PHE A 536 8.69 -10.14 8.94
N ILE A 537 9.16 -10.42 7.71
CA ILE A 537 8.44 -10.09 6.48
C ILE A 537 7.32 -11.11 6.27
N ALA A 538 6.10 -10.60 6.02
CA ALA A 538 4.89 -11.38 5.71
C ALA A 538 4.27 -12.18 6.87
N ASN A 539 4.70 -11.94 8.12
CA ASN A 539 4.07 -12.51 9.32
C ASN A 539 3.08 -11.51 9.94
N ILE A 540 2.21 -12.00 10.82
CA ILE A 540 1.22 -11.19 11.54
C ILE A 540 1.74 -10.98 12.97
N PRO A 541 1.83 -9.74 13.48
CA PRO A 541 2.20 -9.51 14.88
C PRO A 541 1.08 -9.95 15.83
N THR A 542 1.39 -10.08 17.12
CA THR A 542 0.33 -10.13 18.14
C THR A 542 -0.06 -8.73 18.58
N GLU A 543 -1.31 -8.59 18.96
CA GLU A 543 -1.80 -7.47 19.76
C GLU A 543 -2.05 -7.95 21.20
N ILE A 544 -1.62 -7.15 22.17
CA ILE A 544 -1.83 -7.44 23.59
C ILE A 544 -2.47 -6.25 24.28
N ILE A 545 -3.02 -6.48 25.46
CA ILE A 545 -3.53 -5.42 26.33
C ILE A 545 -2.57 -5.25 27.50
N THR A 546 -2.06 -4.04 27.68
CA THR A 546 -1.19 -3.65 28.78
C THR A 546 -1.84 -2.53 29.60
N GLN A 547 -1.25 -2.18 30.73
CA GLN A 547 -1.63 -0.97 31.47
C GLN A 547 -0.64 0.15 31.17
N ASP A 548 -1.16 1.32 30.83
CA ASP A 548 -0.34 2.53 30.71
C ASP A 548 0.14 3.04 32.09
N SER A 549 0.93 4.12 32.09
CA SER A 549 1.45 4.72 33.32
C SER A 549 0.38 5.21 34.30
N ASN A 550 -0.86 5.36 33.85
CA ASN A 550 -2.01 5.80 34.63
C ASN A 550 -2.93 4.62 35.01
N GLY A 551 -2.52 3.38 34.73
CA GLY A 551 -3.30 2.16 35.00
C GLY A 551 -4.45 1.92 34.03
N LYS A 552 -4.56 2.69 32.94
CA LYS A 552 -5.57 2.48 31.90
C LYS A 552 -5.15 1.32 31.01
N MET A 553 -6.08 0.42 30.73
CA MET A 553 -5.85 -0.65 29.76
C MET A 553 -5.68 -0.03 28.37
N VAL A 554 -4.54 -0.30 27.74
CA VAL A 554 -4.19 0.17 26.40
C VAL A 554 -3.85 -1.02 25.54
N ARG A 555 -4.30 -0.96 24.28
CA ARG A 555 -4.02 -1.97 23.29
C ARG A 555 -2.71 -1.65 22.59
N GLU A 556 -1.82 -2.64 22.51
CA GLU A 556 -0.49 -2.47 21.95
C GLU A 556 -0.21 -3.58 20.93
N VAL A 557 0.08 -3.18 19.69
CA VAL A 557 0.57 -4.12 18.67
C VAL A 557 2.06 -4.36 18.91
N LYS A 558 2.41 -5.59 19.28
CA LYS A 558 3.80 -6.01 19.42
C LYS A 558 4.35 -6.32 18.03
N HIS A 559 4.85 -5.28 17.38
CA HIS A 559 5.37 -5.38 16.02
C HIS A 559 6.52 -6.36 15.89
N LEU A 560 6.53 -7.08 14.77
CA LEU A 560 7.53 -8.07 14.43
C LEU A 560 8.89 -7.40 14.25
N SER A 561 9.74 -7.55 15.27
CA SER A 561 11.09 -7.03 15.31
C SER A 561 11.97 -7.87 16.24
N ALA A 562 13.27 -7.75 16.06
CA ALA A 562 14.24 -8.36 16.97
C ALA A 562 14.18 -7.79 18.39
N ASP A 563 13.53 -6.63 18.60
CA ASP A 563 13.36 -6.03 19.91
C ASP A 563 12.22 -6.71 20.67
N ASN A 564 11.10 -6.97 20.00
CA ASN A 564 9.91 -7.57 20.59
C ASN A 564 9.92 -9.10 20.61
N TYR A 565 10.61 -9.75 19.66
CA TYR A 565 10.57 -11.20 19.48
C TYR A 565 11.95 -11.83 19.54
N THR A 566 12.00 -13.00 20.16
CA THR A 566 13.11 -13.94 20.01
C THR A 566 12.88 -14.76 18.74
N VAL A 567 13.92 -14.88 17.92
CA VAL A 567 13.92 -15.71 16.71
C VAL A 567 14.77 -16.93 16.97
N THR A 568 14.22 -18.12 16.73
CA THR A 568 14.99 -19.36 16.67
C THR A 568 14.85 -19.97 15.28
N ALA A 569 15.91 -20.60 14.80
CA ALA A 569 15.93 -21.27 13.50
C ALA A 569 16.59 -22.64 13.67
N LYS A 570 16.09 -23.64 12.93
CA LYS A 570 16.61 -25.01 12.95
C LYS A 570 16.57 -25.57 11.53
N SER A 571 17.66 -26.19 11.09
CA SER A 571 17.69 -26.90 9.81
C SER A 571 16.85 -28.18 9.86
N LEU A 572 16.11 -28.43 8.78
CA LEU A 572 15.29 -29.63 8.60
C LEU A 572 15.87 -30.54 7.51
N GLY A 573 16.39 -29.98 6.42
CA GLY A 573 17.05 -30.71 5.34
C GLY A 573 16.39 -30.53 3.97
N LEU A 574 16.55 -31.49 3.07
CA LEU A 574 16.10 -31.42 1.68
C LEU A 574 14.77 -32.18 1.50
N GLY A 575 13.81 -31.58 0.77
CA GLY A 575 12.57 -32.27 0.41
C GLY A 575 11.49 -31.36 -0.17
N LEU A 576 10.23 -31.62 0.21
CA LEU A 576 9.02 -30.96 -0.31
C LEU A 576 7.97 -30.74 0.79
N LEU A 577 6.95 -29.92 0.51
CA LEU A 577 5.74 -29.87 1.34
C LEU A 577 4.70 -30.86 0.84
N THR A 578 4.22 -31.75 1.71
CA THR A 578 3.06 -32.64 1.47
C THR A 578 2.00 -32.29 2.50
N ASP A 579 0.79 -31.94 2.06
CA ASP A 579 -0.31 -31.48 2.94
C ASP A 579 0.10 -30.35 3.91
N GLY A 580 0.93 -29.43 3.42
CA GLY A 580 1.43 -28.29 4.20
C GLY A 580 2.56 -28.63 5.18
N LYS A 581 2.96 -29.90 5.30
CA LYS A 581 4.04 -30.37 6.20
C LYS A 581 5.29 -30.76 5.43
N PHE A 582 6.46 -30.53 6.04
CA PHE A 582 7.74 -30.97 5.48
C PHE A 582 7.81 -32.49 5.37
N ASN A 583 8.12 -32.97 4.18
CA ASN A 583 8.38 -34.36 3.84
C ASN A 583 9.74 -34.43 3.14
N GLY A 584 10.76 -34.88 3.86
CA GLY A 584 12.14 -34.86 3.38
C GLY A 584 13.12 -35.50 4.36
N ASN A 585 14.41 -35.45 4.02
CA ASN A 585 15.49 -36.05 4.80
C ASN A 585 16.34 -34.99 5.49
N PRO A 586 16.73 -35.21 6.77
CA PRO A 586 17.73 -34.39 7.43
C PRO A 586 19.04 -34.30 6.64
N ASP A 587 19.56 -33.08 6.51
CA ASP A 587 20.84 -32.83 5.86
C ASP A 587 21.80 -32.13 6.84
N PRO A 588 22.89 -32.79 7.27
CA PRO A 588 23.86 -32.21 8.20
C PRO A 588 24.68 -31.06 7.59
N ASN A 589 24.69 -30.92 6.26
CA ASN A 589 25.42 -29.85 5.58
C ASN A 589 24.59 -28.56 5.45
N LEU A 590 23.28 -28.62 5.68
CA LEU A 590 22.38 -27.46 5.69
C LEU A 590 22.35 -26.82 7.08
N HIS A 591 22.61 -25.51 7.11
CA HIS A 591 22.58 -24.72 8.34
C HIS A 591 21.58 -23.57 8.23
N CYS A 592 20.92 -23.29 9.34
CA CYS A 592 20.08 -22.13 9.54
C CYS A 592 20.34 -21.49 10.88
N GLU A 593 20.68 -20.21 10.88
CA GLU A 593 21.07 -19.48 12.10
C GLU A 593 20.50 -18.07 12.09
N TRP A 594 19.99 -17.63 13.25
CA TRP A 594 19.60 -16.24 13.46
C TRP A 594 20.83 -15.36 13.69
N ASN A 595 21.03 -14.36 12.82
CA ASN A 595 22.05 -13.34 12.99
C ASN A 595 21.43 -12.05 13.54
N ALA A 596 21.68 -11.76 14.82
CA ALA A 596 21.09 -10.61 15.51
C ALA A 596 21.56 -9.25 14.95
N ASN A 597 22.79 -9.16 14.43
CA ASN A 597 23.32 -7.92 13.84
C ASN A 597 22.63 -7.58 12.52
N LEU A 598 22.42 -8.58 11.66
CA LEU A 598 21.70 -8.42 10.40
C LEU A 598 20.18 -8.37 10.58
N LYS A 599 19.67 -8.83 11.72
CA LYS A 599 18.26 -9.12 11.95
C LYS A 599 17.68 -10.06 10.88
N LYS A 600 18.46 -11.07 10.49
CA LYS A 600 18.11 -12.04 9.45
C LYS A 600 18.49 -13.46 9.86
N ILE A 601 17.73 -14.43 9.38
CA ILE A 601 18.11 -15.84 9.38
C ILE A 601 18.99 -16.09 8.16
N LEU A 602 20.18 -16.64 8.40
CA LEU A 602 21.10 -17.08 7.36
C LEU A 602 20.81 -18.55 7.07
N MET A 603 20.62 -18.91 5.80
CA MET A 603 20.53 -20.29 5.34
C MET A 603 21.67 -20.55 4.35
N TRP A 604 22.46 -21.58 4.57
CA TRP A 604 23.60 -21.92 3.70
C TRP A 604 23.98 -23.39 3.82
N ARG A 605 24.85 -23.84 2.90
CA ARG A 605 25.44 -25.17 2.91
C ARG A 605 26.95 -25.14 3.12
N THR A 606 27.50 -26.20 3.68
CA THR A 606 28.95 -26.35 3.92
C THR A 606 29.66 -27.24 2.89
N ASP A 607 28.89 -27.86 1.98
CA ASP A 607 29.36 -28.91 1.08
C ASP A 607 29.41 -28.54 -0.41
N ASP A 608 29.19 -27.25 -0.76
CA ASP A 608 29.20 -26.71 -2.13
C ASP A 608 28.04 -27.17 -3.04
N ALA A 609 27.10 -27.97 -2.53
CA ALA A 609 25.98 -28.43 -3.33
C ALA A 609 24.96 -27.31 -3.61
N VAL A 610 24.33 -27.39 -4.78
CA VAL A 610 23.14 -26.60 -5.14
C VAL A 610 21.89 -27.44 -4.88
N THR A 611 20.74 -26.79 -4.71
CA THR A 611 19.48 -27.47 -4.50
C THR A 611 19.09 -28.28 -5.74
N VAL A 612 18.74 -29.55 -5.53
CA VAL A 612 18.38 -30.47 -6.62
C VAL A 612 17.05 -30.06 -7.25
N SER A 613 16.94 -30.21 -8.57
CA SER A 613 15.70 -29.91 -9.29
C SER A 613 14.54 -30.75 -8.76
N GLY A 614 13.45 -30.08 -8.38
CA GLY A 614 12.26 -30.72 -7.82
C GLY A 614 12.21 -30.72 -6.29
N ASP A 615 13.29 -30.40 -5.59
CA ASP A 615 13.35 -30.28 -4.12
C ASP A 615 13.60 -28.83 -3.67
N ASN A 616 13.44 -28.57 -2.37
CA ASN A 616 13.85 -27.34 -1.71
C ASN A 616 14.59 -27.63 -0.40
N GLU A 617 15.41 -26.68 0.02
CA GLU A 617 16.04 -26.67 1.36
C GLU A 617 15.01 -26.18 2.38
N PHE A 618 14.91 -26.86 3.52
CA PHE A 618 13.97 -26.52 4.58
C PHE A 618 14.67 -26.22 5.88
N CYS A 619 14.21 -25.12 6.50
CA CYS A 619 14.43 -24.85 7.92
C CYS A 619 13.09 -24.54 8.58
N SER A 620 12.98 -24.78 9.88
CA SER A 620 11.89 -24.23 10.70
C SER A 620 12.39 -22.98 11.39
N TYR A 621 11.54 -21.97 11.54
CA TYR A 621 11.80 -20.83 12.39
C TYR A 621 10.62 -20.56 13.32
N THR A 622 10.92 -20.10 14.53
CA THR A 622 9.93 -19.78 15.55
C THR A 622 10.11 -18.33 15.98
N LEU A 623 8.99 -17.61 16.06
CA LEU A 623 8.89 -16.31 16.70
C LEU A 623 8.26 -16.50 18.08
N THR A 624 8.91 -15.97 19.11
CA THR A 624 8.39 -15.98 20.48
C THR A 624 8.40 -14.57 21.03
N LEU A 625 7.25 -14.09 21.50
CA LEU A 625 7.16 -12.75 22.09
C LEU A 625 7.99 -12.71 23.39
N LYS A 626 8.87 -11.72 23.53
CA LYS A 626 9.75 -11.63 24.71
C LYS A 626 9.00 -11.29 25.99
N SER A 627 7.95 -10.47 25.90
CA SER A 627 7.15 -10.06 27.06
C SER A 627 6.20 -11.15 27.54
N ASP A 628 5.83 -12.11 26.69
CA ASP A 628 5.05 -13.29 27.05
C ASP A 628 5.48 -14.50 26.21
N PRO A 629 6.36 -15.37 26.76
CA PRO A 629 6.88 -16.53 26.04
C PRO A 629 5.83 -17.58 25.64
N ASN A 630 4.59 -17.49 26.14
CA ASN A 630 3.49 -18.37 25.71
C ASN A 630 2.96 -17.98 24.32
N ILE A 631 3.20 -16.74 23.88
CA ILE A 631 2.83 -16.28 22.54
C ILE A 631 3.96 -16.62 21.58
N THR A 632 3.77 -17.70 20.84
CA THR A 632 4.73 -18.22 19.88
C THR A 632 4.06 -18.71 18.60
N SER A 633 4.80 -18.69 17.49
CA SER A 633 4.34 -19.24 16.21
C SER A 633 5.51 -19.73 15.38
N THR A 634 5.34 -20.87 14.69
CA THR A 634 6.40 -21.56 13.94
C THR A 634 5.98 -21.80 12.49
N ALA A 635 6.91 -21.57 11.56
CA ALA A 635 6.71 -21.83 10.13
C ALA A 635 8.00 -22.31 9.43
N TYR A 636 7.91 -22.60 8.13
CA TYR A 636 9.04 -23.04 7.32
C TYR A 636 9.72 -21.88 6.56
N LEU A 637 11.04 -21.98 6.46
CA LEU A 637 11.86 -21.30 5.47
C LEU A 637 12.14 -22.29 4.34
N ILE A 638 11.81 -21.91 3.13
CA ILE A 638 11.92 -22.72 1.92
C ILE A 638 12.98 -22.07 1.02
N GLY A 639 14.16 -22.66 1.00
CA GLY A 639 15.32 -22.16 0.28
C GLY A 639 15.55 -22.86 -1.05
N ASN A 640 16.03 -22.11 -2.03
CA ASN A 640 16.66 -22.68 -3.23
C ASN A 640 18.06 -22.08 -3.40
N LEU A 641 19.07 -22.94 -3.28
CA LEU A 641 20.48 -22.59 -3.43
C LEU A 641 20.92 -22.87 -4.86
N VAL A 642 21.28 -21.81 -5.59
CA VAL A 642 21.75 -21.85 -6.96
C VAL A 642 23.18 -21.33 -7.07
N ASN A 643 23.88 -21.75 -8.11
CA ASN A 643 25.14 -21.12 -8.49
C ASN A 643 24.89 -19.71 -9.04
N ILE A 644 25.64 -18.73 -8.55
CA ILE A 644 25.61 -17.36 -9.05
C ILE A 644 26.70 -17.17 -10.10
N ALA A 645 26.29 -16.94 -11.34
CA ALA A 645 27.21 -16.70 -12.44
C ALA A 645 28.18 -15.53 -12.16
N PRO A 646 29.40 -15.59 -12.71
CA PRO A 646 30.33 -14.47 -12.64
C PRO A 646 29.78 -13.28 -13.43
N SER A 647 30.31 -12.11 -13.17
CA SER A 647 29.98 -10.88 -13.90
C SER A 647 31.20 -10.35 -14.64
N THR A 648 30.99 -9.82 -15.85
CA THR A 648 32.06 -9.18 -16.64
C THR A 648 31.72 -7.74 -16.96
N THR A 649 32.73 -6.88 -17.02
CA THR A 649 32.62 -5.48 -17.44
C THR A 649 33.26 -5.24 -18.81
N ASP A 650 32.76 -4.22 -19.51
CA ASP A 650 33.37 -3.79 -20.77
C ASP A 650 34.75 -3.19 -20.54
N THR A 651 35.66 -3.40 -21.49
CA THR A 651 37.01 -2.84 -21.48
C THR A 651 37.39 -2.25 -22.82
N THR A 652 38.29 -1.26 -22.82
CA THR A 652 38.81 -0.61 -24.02
C THR A 652 40.33 -0.75 -24.05
N LEU A 653 40.85 -1.29 -25.15
CA LEU A 653 42.28 -1.48 -25.39
C LEU A 653 42.70 -0.66 -26.60
N ASN A 654 43.82 0.05 -26.49
CA ASN A 654 44.34 0.87 -27.59
C ASN A 654 45.35 0.07 -28.43
N ILE A 655 45.09 -0.06 -29.73
CA ILE A 655 46.03 -0.64 -30.70
C ILE A 655 46.72 0.49 -31.46
N GLU A 656 48.06 0.44 -31.48
CA GLU A 656 48.88 1.36 -32.28
C GLU A 656 48.82 0.99 -33.77
N ALA A 657 48.44 1.96 -34.61
CA ALA A 657 48.42 1.80 -36.06
C ALA A 657 49.80 1.39 -36.60
N GLY A 658 49.83 0.36 -37.47
CA GLY A 658 51.08 -0.14 -38.05
C GLY A 658 51.86 -1.13 -37.17
N SER A 659 51.43 -1.37 -35.93
CA SER A 659 52.13 -2.29 -35.03
C SER A 659 51.86 -3.77 -35.36
N THR A 660 52.92 -4.58 -35.36
CA THR A 660 52.86 -6.05 -35.43
C THR A 660 52.90 -6.69 -34.04
N LYS A 661 52.90 -5.90 -32.97
CA LYS A 661 53.01 -6.43 -31.60
C LYS A 661 51.62 -6.80 -31.08
N PRO A 662 51.42 -8.02 -30.57
CA PRO A 662 50.19 -8.35 -29.87
C PRO A 662 50.04 -7.52 -28.59
N ILE A 663 48.80 -7.21 -28.24
CA ILE A 663 48.44 -6.66 -26.93
C ILE A 663 48.14 -7.84 -26.01
N ASP A 664 48.84 -7.88 -24.88
CA ASP A 664 48.55 -8.81 -23.80
C ASP A 664 47.47 -8.21 -22.89
N VAL A 665 46.36 -8.92 -22.72
CA VAL A 665 45.30 -8.55 -21.79
C VAL A 665 44.97 -9.72 -20.86
N ASP A 666 44.85 -9.42 -19.58
CA ASP A 666 44.32 -10.33 -18.57
C ASP A 666 42.84 -10.02 -18.39
N LEU A 667 41.97 -10.80 -19.06
CA LEU A 667 40.53 -10.55 -19.06
C LEU A 667 39.87 -10.86 -17.70
N LEU A 668 40.54 -11.61 -16.82
CA LEU A 668 40.01 -11.88 -15.49
C LEU A 668 40.02 -10.63 -14.59
N GLN A 669 40.80 -9.60 -14.92
CA GLN A 669 40.74 -8.30 -14.24
C GLN A 669 39.41 -7.57 -14.46
N TYR A 670 38.68 -7.94 -15.51
CA TYR A 670 37.36 -7.39 -15.86
C TYR A 670 36.24 -8.39 -15.56
N ALA A 671 36.50 -9.38 -14.70
CA ALA A 671 35.54 -10.37 -14.27
C ALA A 671 35.50 -10.48 -12.74
N ASN A 672 34.32 -10.72 -12.16
CA ASN A 672 34.14 -10.90 -10.73
C ASN A 672 33.19 -12.08 -10.48
N ASP A 673 33.66 -13.04 -9.66
CA ASP A 673 32.90 -14.22 -9.24
C ASP A 673 32.68 -14.26 -7.71
N ASP A 674 32.71 -13.11 -7.05
CA ASP A 674 32.47 -13.02 -5.60
C ASP A 674 30.96 -13.07 -5.27
N GLY A 675 30.10 -13.27 -6.27
CA GLY A 675 28.64 -13.27 -6.14
C GLY A 675 28.11 -14.39 -5.25
N ASP A 676 28.74 -15.57 -5.31
CA ASP A 676 28.46 -16.69 -4.41
C ASP A 676 28.90 -16.43 -2.96
N GLY A 677 29.70 -15.41 -2.70
CA GLY A 677 30.17 -15.06 -1.37
C GLY A 677 31.41 -15.86 -0.93
N ASN A 678 31.54 -16.11 0.38
CA ASN A 678 32.80 -16.56 0.96
C ASN A 678 33.03 -18.09 0.80
N ALA A 679 33.73 -18.49 -0.26
CA ALA A 679 34.10 -19.88 -0.50
C ALA A 679 34.98 -20.51 0.60
N ALA A 680 35.75 -19.71 1.35
CA ALA A 680 36.55 -20.21 2.47
C ALA A 680 35.69 -20.68 3.66
N ALA A 681 34.38 -20.38 3.66
CA ALA A 681 33.43 -20.91 4.64
C ALA A 681 32.97 -22.35 4.33
N LEU A 682 33.31 -22.91 3.16
CA LEU A 682 33.05 -24.31 2.83
C LEU A 682 33.95 -25.23 3.66
N ILE A 683 33.37 -26.32 4.18
CA ILE A 683 34.13 -27.33 4.94
C ILE A 683 34.75 -28.34 3.99
N THR A 684 34.03 -28.73 2.94
CA THR A 684 34.49 -29.75 1.98
C THR A 684 35.47 -29.19 0.94
N LYS A 685 35.37 -27.90 0.60
CA LYS A 685 36.18 -27.23 -0.44
C LYS A 685 36.58 -25.79 -0.07
N PRO A 686 37.33 -25.55 1.01
CA PRO A 686 37.68 -24.19 1.45
C PRO A 686 38.56 -23.40 0.47
N ASN A 687 39.27 -24.10 -0.43
CA ASN A 687 40.14 -23.49 -1.45
C ASN A 687 39.53 -23.59 -2.85
N LYS A 688 38.20 -23.55 -2.96
CA LYS A 688 37.51 -23.57 -4.27
C LYS A 688 38.06 -22.44 -5.15
N PRO A 689 38.51 -22.73 -6.39
CA PRO A 689 38.94 -21.67 -7.30
C PRO A 689 37.76 -20.76 -7.62
N LYS A 690 38.02 -19.51 -7.98
CA LYS A 690 36.96 -18.60 -8.45
C LYS A 690 36.50 -19.02 -9.84
N PHE A 691 37.46 -19.21 -10.74
CA PHE A 691 37.18 -19.47 -12.14
C PHE A 691 37.41 -20.93 -12.53
N TYR A 692 36.85 -21.31 -13.68
CA TYR A 692 36.92 -22.68 -14.18
C TYR A 692 38.36 -23.21 -14.31
N ILE A 693 38.60 -24.37 -13.69
CA ILE A 693 39.81 -25.17 -13.84
C ILE A 693 39.43 -26.50 -14.48
N ASN A 694 40.15 -26.88 -15.53
CA ASN A 694 39.90 -28.13 -16.24
C ASN A 694 40.38 -29.37 -15.44
N SER A 695 40.11 -30.56 -15.96
CA SER A 695 40.50 -31.84 -15.31
C SER A 695 42.01 -32.05 -15.16
N LYS A 696 42.85 -31.22 -15.80
CA LYS A 696 44.32 -31.25 -15.71
C LYS A 696 44.87 -30.23 -14.72
N GLY A 697 44.02 -29.43 -14.08
CA GLY A 697 44.44 -28.37 -13.16
C GLY A 697 44.79 -27.05 -13.87
N GLU A 698 44.41 -26.87 -15.13
CA GLU A 698 44.66 -25.64 -15.90
C GLU A 698 43.45 -24.70 -15.83
N GLU A 699 43.66 -23.45 -15.41
CA GLU A 699 42.63 -22.40 -15.42
C GLU A 699 42.36 -21.95 -16.85
N LEU A 700 41.15 -22.27 -17.34
CA LEU A 700 40.65 -22.00 -18.71
C LEU A 700 39.23 -21.39 -18.72
N PRO A 701 39.00 -20.24 -18.07
CA PRO A 701 37.64 -19.73 -17.88
C PRO A 701 37.13 -18.82 -18.99
N ILE A 702 37.96 -18.37 -19.93
CA ILE A 702 37.57 -17.33 -20.89
C ILE A 702 37.08 -17.97 -22.19
N ARG A 703 35.92 -17.59 -22.69
CA ARG A 703 35.47 -17.93 -24.05
C ARG A 703 35.24 -16.69 -24.87
N ILE A 704 35.83 -16.64 -26.06
CA ILE A 704 35.52 -15.61 -27.05
C ILE A 704 34.25 -16.03 -27.81
N THR A 705 33.20 -15.22 -27.76
CA THR A 705 31.91 -15.52 -28.41
C THR A 705 31.78 -14.92 -29.79
N THR A 706 32.49 -13.82 -30.04
CA THR A 706 32.54 -13.18 -31.36
C THR A 706 33.99 -13.08 -31.80
N ASP A 707 34.40 -13.97 -32.70
CA ASP A 707 35.67 -13.87 -33.40
C ASP A 707 35.48 -13.03 -34.68
N LEU A 708 36.42 -12.13 -34.94
CA LEU A 708 36.36 -11.20 -36.07
C LEU A 708 37.54 -11.47 -36.99
N ASP A 709 37.27 -11.71 -38.28
CA ASP A 709 38.31 -12.06 -39.25
C ASP A 709 39.54 -11.10 -39.25
N PRO A 710 39.41 -9.78 -39.05
CA PRO A 710 40.57 -8.88 -38.99
C PRO A 710 41.42 -9.01 -37.72
N VAL A 711 40.94 -9.71 -36.69
CA VAL A 711 41.58 -9.85 -35.38
C VAL A 711 42.07 -11.28 -35.20
N VAL A 712 43.28 -11.45 -34.67
CA VAL A 712 43.83 -12.73 -34.22
C VAL A 712 43.85 -12.72 -32.71
N ILE A 713 43.26 -13.75 -32.11
CA ILE A 713 43.23 -13.95 -30.67
C ILE A 713 43.90 -15.28 -30.34
N THR A 714 44.97 -15.23 -29.56
CA THR A 714 45.62 -16.41 -28.98
C THR A 714 45.74 -16.23 -27.46
N ALA A 715 46.16 -17.27 -26.74
CA ALA A 715 46.33 -17.21 -25.30
C ALA A 715 47.46 -18.15 -24.84
N ASP A 716 47.96 -17.92 -23.63
CA ASP A 716 48.96 -18.79 -22.99
C ASP A 716 48.49 -20.26 -22.93
N ARG A 717 47.19 -20.48 -22.72
CA ARG A 717 46.56 -21.79 -22.58
C ARG A 717 45.24 -21.84 -23.33
N SER A 718 44.90 -23.02 -23.88
CA SER A 718 43.60 -23.26 -24.51
C SER A 718 43.15 -24.71 -24.31
N GLY A 719 41.84 -24.93 -24.31
CA GLY A 719 41.23 -26.25 -24.18
C GLY A 719 39.72 -26.21 -24.38
N ALA A 720 39.03 -27.30 -24.07
CA ALA A 720 37.57 -27.35 -24.12
C ALA A 720 36.95 -26.52 -22.99
N CYS A 721 35.84 -25.85 -23.27
CA CYS A 721 35.02 -25.17 -22.25
C CYS A 721 34.28 -26.17 -21.32
N PRO A 722 33.76 -25.73 -20.17
CA PRO A 722 33.03 -26.60 -19.25
C PRO A 722 31.66 -27.06 -19.76
N GLY A 723 31.15 -28.14 -19.16
CA GLY A 723 29.74 -28.55 -19.24
C GLY A 723 29.23 -28.78 -20.67
N THR A 724 28.03 -28.25 -20.96
CA THR A 724 27.38 -28.35 -22.28
C THR A 724 28.09 -27.57 -23.38
N ASP A 725 29.03 -26.70 -23.00
CA ASP A 725 29.82 -25.87 -23.91
C ASP A 725 31.17 -26.51 -24.30
N ASN A 726 31.42 -27.77 -23.94
CA ASN A 726 32.65 -28.50 -24.25
C ASN A 726 33.07 -28.56 -25.72
N LYS A 727 32.17 -28.24 -26.66
CA LYS A 727 32.44 -28.10 -28.09
C LYS A 727 33.16 -26.80 -28.46
N TYR A 728 33.18 -25.82 -27.57
CA TYR A 728 33.84 -24.54 -27.75
C TYR A 728 35.24 -24.53 -27.11
N THR A 729 36.08 -23.63 -27.59
CA THR A 729 37.43 -23.41 -27.04
C THR A 729 37.37 -22.34 -25.96
N CYS A 730 37.92 -22.69 -24.80
CA CYS A 730 38.17 -21.78 -23.71
C CYS A 730 39.67 -21.53 -23.55
N TYR A 731 40.01 -20.36 -23.03
CA TYR A 731 41.34 -19.80 -22.92
C TYR A 731 41.65 -19.46 -21.47
N GLY A 732 42.94 -19.38 -21.15
CA GLY A 732 43.39 -18.89 -19.85
C GLY A 732 44.82 -18.37 -19.89
N GLY A 733 45.21 -17.67 -18.82
CA GLY A 733 46.40 -16.83 -18.82
C GLY A 733 46.16 -15.53 -19.58
N LYS A 734 47.23 -14.91 -20.07
CA LYS A 734 47.13 -13.70 -20.89
C LYS A 734 46.53 -14.04 -22.25
N ILE A 735 45.63 -13.19 -22.70
CA ILE A 735 45.07 -13.21 -24.05
C ILE A 735 45.92 -12.26 -24.91
N HIS A 736 46.39 -12.75 -26.05
CA HIS A 736 47.18 -11.98 -27.01
C HIS A 736 46.29 -11.59 -28.18
N ILE A 737 46.09 -10.29 -28.37
CA ILE A 737 45.22 -9.74 -29.42
C ILE A 737 46.07 -8.99 -30.44
N GLN A 738 45.94 -9.33 -31.72
CA GLN A 738 46.69 -8.71 -32.80
C GLN A 738 45.80 -8.49 -34.03
N LEU A 739 45.98 -7.37 -34.77
CA LEU A 739 45.35 -7.21 -36.08
C LEU A 739 46.06 -8.04 -37.14
N LYS A 740 45.32 -8.77 -37.98
CA LYS A 740 45.88 -9.52 -39.14
C LYS A 740 46.58 -8.59 -40.12
N ASN A 741 46.06 -7.38 -40.29
CA ASN A 741 46.60 -6.37 -41.21
C ASN A 741 47.01 -5.12 -40.43
N THR A 742 48.31 -4.81 -40.42
CA THR A 742 48.86 -3.63 -39.72
C THR A 742 48.46 -2.30 -40.36
N LEU A 743 47.94 -2.32 -41.60
CA LEU A 743 47.43 -1.14 -42.29
C LEU A 743 45.94 -0.88 -42.04
N ASP A 744 45.26 -1.80 -41.35
CA ASP A 744 43.85 -1.67 -41.02
C ASP A 744 43.63 -0.47 -40.07
N PRO A 745 42.84 0.54 -40.45
CA PRO A 745 42.59 1.70 -39.59
C PRO A 745 41.42 1.48 -38.61
N PHE A 746 40.60 0.44 -38.75
CA PHE A 746 39.33 0.34 -38.05
C PHE A 746 39.48 -0.10 -36.58
N SER A 747 38.52 0.33 -35.77
CA SER A 747 38.31 -0.17 -34.41
C SER A 747 37.37 -1.37 -34.41
N TYR A 748 37.60 -2.31 -33.49
CA TYR A 748 36.88 -3.59 -33.44
C TYR A 748 36.25 -3.83 -32.08
N LYS A 749 35.19 -4.65 -32.04
CA LYS A 749 34.53 -5.07 -30.79
C LYS A 749 34.50 -6.59 -30.73
N VAL A 750 35.23 -7.16 -29.79
CA VAL A 750 35.26 -8.59 -29.51
C VAL A 750 34.43 -8.85 -28.26
N LYS A 751 33.65 -9.94 -28.24
CA LYS A 751 32.85 -10.32 -27.08
C LYS A 751 33.41 -11.55 -26.40
N TYR A 752 33.30 -11.61 -25.08
CA TYR A 752 33.77 -12.73 -24.29
C TYR A 752 32.81 -13.07 -23.13
N LEU A 753 32.94 -14.31 -22.66
CA LEU A 753 32.31 -14.85 -21.46
C LEU A 753 33.41 -15.35 -20.52
N VAL A 754 33.11 -15.37 -19.23
CA VAL A 754 33.95 -15.99 -18.21
C VAL A 754 33.14 -17.07 -17.50
N TYR A 755 33.72 -18.24 -17.29
CA TYR A 755 33.11 -19.34 -16.55
C TYR A 755 33.65 -19.40 -15.11
N ASP A 756 32.74 -19.57 -14.15
CA ASP A 756 33.10 -19.85 -12.76
C ASP A 756 33.61 -21.29 -12.58
N ALA A 757 33.99 -21.62 -11.36
CA ALA A 757 34.46 -22.96 -11.00
C ALA A 757 33.42 -24.09 -11.21
N ASP A 758 32.13 -23.77 -11.25
CA ASP A 758 31.06 -24.74 -11.51
C ASP A 758 30.67 -24.82 -13.00
N GLY A 759 31.27 -23.97 -13.84
CA GLY A 759 31.08 -23.95 -15.27
C GLY A 759 29.87 -23.16 -15.74
N LEU A 760 29.33 -22.24 -14.92
CA LEU A 760 28.29 -21.31 -15.36
C LEU A 760 28.93 -20.06 -15.98
N ALA A 761 28.38 -19.62 -17.11
CA ALA A 761 28.90 -18.49 -17.88
C ALA A 761 28.38 -17.15 -17.34
N SER A 762 29.23 -16.12 -17.39
CA SER A 762 28.88 -14.74 -17.09
C SER A 762 27.90 -14.11 -18.08
N ASN A 763 27.52 -12.86 -17.85
CA ASN A 763 27.07 -11.99 -18.93
C ASN A 763 28.17 -11.81 -19.99
N GLU A 764 27.82 -11.40 -21.22
CA GLU A 764 28.84 -11.05 -22.22
C GLU A 764 29.53 -9.73 -21.84
N GLY A 765 30.86 -9.72 -21.84
CA GLY A 765 31.68 -8.52 -21.79
C GLY A 765 32.18 -8.14 -23.19
N THR A 766 32.38 -6.85 -23.43
CA THR A 766 32.89 -6.31 -24.70
C THR A 766 34.29 -5.75 -24.55
N ILE A 767 35.21 -6.22 -25.39
CA ILE A 767 36.53 -5.64 -25.60
C ILE A 767 36.43 -4.71 -26.80
N THR A 768 36.55 -3.41 -26.57
CA THR A 768 36.66 -2.41 -27.64
C THR A 768 38.14 -2.19 -27.95
N LEU A 769 38.55 -2.59 -29.15
CA LEU A 769 39.89 -2.35 -29.69
C LEU A 769 39.89 -1.02 -30.42
N GLU A 770 40.32 0.05 -29.77
CA GLU A 770 40.42 1.38 -30.37
C GLU A 770 41.74 1.52 -31.13
N ASN A 771 41.64 1.70 -32.45
CA ASN A 771 42.81 1.87 -33.30
C ASN A 771 43.23 3.34 -33.36
N SER A 772 44.49 3.64 -33.03
CA SER A 772 45.02 5.00 -33.07
C SER A 772 45.00 5.60 -34.48
N GLY A 773 44.89 4.78 -35.52
CA GLY A 773 44.68 5.18 -36.92
C GLY A 773 43.34 5.86 -37.20
N THR A 774 42.35 5.74 -36.31
CA THR A 774 41.03 6.39 -36.39
C THR A 774 40.76 7.41 -35.28
N ALA A 775 41.72 7.67 -34.39
CA ALA A 775 41.58 8.71 -33.36
C ALA A 775 41.37 10.10 -33.98
N ALA A 776 40.69 11.02 -33.28
CA ALA A 776 40.31 12.35 -33.80
C ALA A 776 41.48 13.20 -34.36
N ASN A 777 42.72 12.86 -34.01
CA ASN A 777 43.95 13.54 -34.45
C ASN A 777 44.81 12.71 -35.43
N SER A 778 44.29 11.60 -35.98
CA SER A 778 45.02 10.76 -36.93
C SER A 778 45.02 11.36 -38.35
N PRO A 779 46.15 11.27 -39.10
CA PRO A 779 46.24 11.73 -40.49
C PRO A 779 45.30 10.99 -41.45
N ARG A 780 44.67 9.88 -41.02
CA ARG A 780 43.73 9.09 -41.83
C ARG A 780 42.25 9.50 -41.68
N VAL A 781 41.91 10.37 -40.72
CA VAL A 781 40.54 10.93 -40.58
C VAL A 781 40.22 11.93 -41.70
N SER A 782 41.23 12.48 -42.40
CA SER A 782 41.04 13.47 -43.48
C SER A 782 40.98 12.91 -44.91
N GLY A 783 40.85 11.58 -45.09
CA GLY A 783 40.94 10.93 -46.41
C GLY A 783 39.64 10.38 -47.02
N GLY A 784 38.48 10.57 -46.38
CA GLY A 784 37.19 10.06 -46.86
C GLY A 784 36.33 11.15 -47.49
N GLY A 785 36.08 11.05 -48.81
CA GLY A 785 35.33 12.04 -49.59
C GLY A 785 33.98 12.40 -48.97
N SER A 786 33.82 13.69 -48.64
CA SER A 786 32.53 14.22 -48.23
C SER A 786 31.55 14.15 -49.40
N PHE A 787 30.37 13.58 -49.18
CA PHE A 787 29.21 13.82 -50.02
C PHE A 787 28.77 15.28 -49.81
N GLY A 788 29.44 16.20 -50.50
CA GLY A 788 29.03 17.60 -50.56
C GLY A 788 27.71 17.72 -51.31
N TRP A 789 26.81 18.59 -50.83
CA TRP A 789 25.50 18.92 -51.41
C TRP A 789 25.50 19.17 -52.93
N LEU A 790 26.65 19.55 -53.50
CA LEU A 790 26.87 19.71 -54.94
C LEU A 790 26.69 18.42 -55.75
N SER A 791 26.95 17.24 -55.15
CA SER A 791 26.71 15.94 -55.76
C SER A 791 25.21 15.61 -55.89
N LEU A 792 24.38 16.16 -54.98
CA LEU A 792 22.92 16.04 -55.04
C LEU A 792 22.33 16.91 -56.16
N VAL A 793 22.90 18.10 -56.39
CA VAL A 793 22.52 18.99 -57.51
C VAL A 793 22.88 18.34 -58.86
N GLY A 794 24.01 17.64 -58.94
CA GLY A 794 24.41 16.87 -60.13
C GLY A 794 23.43 15.74 -60.48
N LEU A 795 22.87 15.05 -59.48
CA LEU A 795 21.88 13.98 -59.67
C LEU A 795 20.50 14.53 -60.10
N ILE A 796 20.08 15.68 -59.57
CA ILE A 796 18.85 16.36 -60.00
C ILE A 796 19.00 16.89 -61.43
N GLY A 797 20.17 17.41 -61.81
CA GLY A 797 20.49 17.82 -63.18
C GLY A 797 20.43 16.67 -64.20
N LEU A 798 20.92 15.48 -63.82
CA LEU A 798 20.87 14.27 -64.65
C LEU A 798 19.45 13.68 -64.78
N ALA A 799 18.62 13.80 -63.73
CA ALA A 799 17.21 13.43 -63.77
C ALA A 799 16.38 14.40 -64.65
N GLY A 800 16.66 15.70 -64.57
CA GLY A 800 16.03 16.73 -65.41
C GLY A 800 16.39 16.57 -66.91
N TYR A 801 17.66 16.29 -67.21
CA TYR A 801 18.12 16.07 -68.58
C TYR A 801 17.54 14.78 -69.21
N ARG A 802 17.39 13.70 -68.43
CA ARG A 802 16.70 12.48 -68.90
C ARG A 802 15.20 12.71 -69.17
N ARG A 803 14.52 13.54 -68.37
CA ARG A 803 13.10 13.88 -68.58
C ARG A 803 12.88 14.77 -69.83
N MET A 804 13.77 15.72 -70.10
CA MET A 804 13.71 16.53 -71.34
C MET A 804 13.97 15.71 -72.61
N LYS A 805 14.79 14.65 -72.55
CA LYS A 805 15.05 13.77 -73.70
C LYS A 805 13.88 12.82 -74.00
N MET A 806 13.04 12.51 -73.00
CA MET A 806 11.84 11.69 -73.17
C MET A 806 10.62 12.47 -73.71
N ASN A 807 10.54 13.78 -73.48
CA ASN A 807 9.46 14.63 -74.03
C ASN A 807 9.76 15.21 -75.43
N LYS A 808 10.83 14.77 -76.11
CA LYS A 808 11.10 15.05 -77.54
C LYS A 808 10.76 13.87 -78.46
N LYS A 809 10.10 12.85 -77.93
CA LYS A 809 9.43 11.77 -78.68
C LYS A 809 8.01 11.56 -78.12
N ALA A 810 7.18 12.58 -78.25
CA ALA A 810 5.73 12.54 -78.34
C ALA A 810 5.29 13.79 -79.12
#